data_AF-A0AAJ6JAG1-F1
#
_entry.id   AF-A0AAJ6JAG1-F1
#
_cell.length_a   1.000
_cell.length_b   1.000
_cell.length_c   1.000
_cell.angle_alpha   90.00
_cell.angle_beta   90.00
_cell.angle_gamma   90.00
#
_symmetry.space_group_name_H-M   'P 1'
#
loop_
_entity.id
_entity.type
_entity.pdbx_description
1 polymer ?
#
loop_
_entity_poly.entity_id
_entity_poly.type
_entity_poly.pdbx_seq_one_letter_code
_entity_poly.pdbx_strand_id
1 'polypeptide(L)'
;MTLLQVELEDKYRLESKRIYLSGTQALVRLPMLQRERDRLQGLNTGGFISGYRGSPLGMYDHALWRAKSFLQAHDIAFVPGLNEDLAATAVWGSQQVGLFPGAKVDGVFGMWYGKGPGVDRSVDALKHANSAGTSRHGGVLALAGDDHGCQSSTLAHQSEQVFAAALIPVINPSTLQDYLDLGLYGFALSRFSGCWVGFKAIGETVESSASIYSDPERIQIKIPDDFEMPPGGLNIRWPDPPLEAEKRLFGPKMAAVQAFARANQLDRIVLDSKPARLGILATGKAYLDLRQALADFGISDKDAQDLGLRIYKVAMTWPLEESGARRFAEGLQDVLVVEEKRGFIEDQLMRILYNVEASKRPIVTGKRDERGAPLLPSEGELTPTIVASALVARLRRLGHQSPVLEQRLARLEAFENPATTSAPIKLARTPFFCSGCPHNSSTKVPEGSRAMAGIGCHGMALSMPSRRTDLISHMGAEGVNWIGQAPFTTEQHIFQNLGDGTYTHSGLLALRAASAAGISITYKILYNDAVAMTGGQPAEGSFNVAQIAHQVWAEGVKRLAIVSDDPSKYPQGNYFPQGASVHHRRELDQVQRELRDIKGLTVIIYDQTCAAEKRRRRKRGLYPDPQKRAFINELVCEGCGDCSQASNCVSVQPLETEFGRKRQIDQSNCNKDFSCVEGFCPSFVTVHGGTLKRIKTSTIDSGQLFADLPLPPARELDGPYNILVTGIGGTGVITIGALLGMAAHVDGRGCSALDFTGLSQKNGAVMSHVRIARRPEDISAVRITTGGADVILGCDMIVSAGPTALSRAERGATKAYINADLQPTASFVQNPDLDFEMGTMQTVLRDAIGDKNLDIVDATGIAAALMGDSIATNPFMLGFAFQKGAIPLSLEALLRAIEINGAAVEMNKLAFTWGRLAAHDMSRVRSVLQFKSRASAPTKSLDDVIATRAGFLTGYQDKAYADRYLAAVAKVRKAETAASPTSTELTEAVAKNLFKLMAYKDEYEVARLYTDGSFAKKLSEKFDGDFSLRFYLAPPIFARRDKATGRLQKQEFGGWMIHAFRLLSKLKFLRGTALDPFGRTEERKTERKLVEDYLSMIDQRIAGLKAEQIPLLTRLARLPETIRGFGHVKEANIKQAEAEKARLEAELENSRFAAAAE
;
A
#
# COMPACT_ATOMS: atom_id res chain seq x y z
N MET A 1 35.17 -8.05 -13.15
CA MET A 1 35.19 -6.58 -13.03
C MET A 1 35.37 -6.23 -11.57
N THR A 2 36.12 -5.17 -11.24
CA THR A 2 36.31 -4.70 -9.87
C THR A 2 35.03 -4.00 -9.40
N LEU A 3 34.48 -4.38 -8.25
CA LEU A 3 33.27 -3.75 -7.69
C LEU A 3 33.53 -2.28 -7.31
N LEU A 4 32.52 -1.43 -7.44
CA LEU A 4 32.59 -0.06 -6.91
C LEU A 4 32.58 -0.11 -5.38
N GLN A 5 33.46 0.67 -4.74
CA GLN A 5 33.39 0.91 -3.30
C GLN A 5 32.33 1.98 -3.04
N VAL A 6 31.31 1.62 -2.25
CA VAL A 6 30.14 2.46 -1.98
C VAL A 6 29.83 2.46 -0.49
N GLU A 7 29.61 3.66 0.05
CA GLU A 7 29.02 3.92 1.36
C GLU A 7 27.64 4.57 1.23
N LEU A 8 26.79 4.42 2.25
CA LEU A 8 25.43 5.00 2.23
C LEU A 8 25.42 6.53 2.14
N GLU A 9 26.47 7.20 2.63
CA GLU A 9 26.56 8.66 2.71
C GLU A 9 27.20 9.29 1.46
N ASP A 10 27.72 8.47 0.54
CA ASP A 10 28.35 8.91 -0.70
C ASP A 10 27.45 9.82 -1.54
N LYS A 11 26.12 9.59 -1.50
CA LYS A 11 25.12 10.44 -2.15
C LYS A 11 25.14 11.92 -1.70
N TYR A 12 25.73 12.22 -0.54
CA TYR A 12 25.87 13.59 -0.02
C TYR A 12 27.33 14.05 0.09
N ARG A 13 28.30 13.14 0.03
CA ARG A 13 29.74 13.43 0.23
C ARG A 13 30.56 13.47 -1.04
N LEU A 14 30.25 12.63 -2.02
CA LEU A 14 31.13 12.49 -3.19
C LEU A 14 31.01 13.73 -4.08
N GLU A 15 32.11 14.48 -4.14
CA GLU A 15 32.25 15.69 -4.97
C GLU A 15 32.27 15.37 -6.47
N SER A 16 32.71 14.16 -6.90
CA SER A 16 32.41 13.61 -8.23
C SER A 16 32.70 12.10 -8.34
N LYS A 17 31.87 11.37 -9.14
CA LYS A 17 32.20 10.22 -10.02
C LYS A 17 30.93 9.53 -10.57
N ARG A 18 30.04 9.03 -9.72
CA ARG A 18 28.70 8.47 -10.05
C ARG A 18 28.05 8.05 -8.73
N ILE A 19 26.81 8.46 -8.46
CA ILE A 19 26.12 8.16 -7.19
C ILE A 19 24.80 7.43 -7.43
N TYR A 20 24.35 6.66 -6.44
CA TYR A 20 23.03 6.03 -6.43
C TYR A 20 22.12 6.72 -5.42
N LEU A 21 21.00 7.28 -5.89
CA LEU A 21 20.05 7.97 -5.03
C LEU A 21 18.61 7.86 -5.54
N SER A 22 17.66 8.05 -4.62
CA SER A 22 16.22 8.21 -4.92
C SER A 22 15.88 9.63 -5.36
N GLY A 23 14.77 9.85 -6.06
CA GLY A 23 14.31 11.21 -6.42
C GLY A 23 14.16 12.16 -5.23
N THR A 24 13.63 11.67 -4.11
CA THR A 24 13.60 12.45 -2.86
C THR A 24 15.00 12.89 -2.41
N GLN A 25 16.01 12.02 -2.53
CA GLN A 25 17.40 12.34 -2.17
C GLN A 25 18.06 13.26 -3.21
N ALA A 26 17.69 13.19 -4.49
CA ALA A 26 18.12 14.14 -5.52
C ALA A 26 17.70 15.57 -5.14
N LEU A 27 16.47 15.75 -4.68
CA LEU A 27 15.95 17.04 -4.21
C LEU A 27 16.69 17.56 -2.97
N VAL A 28 17.19 16.68 -2.09
CA VAL A 28 18.07 17.06 -0.97
C VAL A 28 19.46 17.49 -1.48
N ARG A 29 20.00 16.80 -2.48
CA ARG A 29 21.33 17.09 -3.04
C ARG A 29 21.37 18.37 -3.88
N LEU A 30 20.30 18.66 -4.63
CA LEU A 30 20.18 19.84 -5.49
C LEU A 30 20.56 21.18 -4.81
N PRO A 31 20.00 21.57 -3.64
CA PRO A 31 20.37 22.82 -2.97
C PRO A 31 21.83 22.83 -2.48
N MET A 32 22.42 21.66 -2.17
CA MET A 32 23.85 21.56 -1.82
C MET A 32 24.71 21.85 -3.05
N LEU A 33 24.36 21.30 -4.21
CA LEU A 33 25.04 21.61 -5.47
C LEU A 33 24.93 23.09 -5.85
N GLN A 34 23.78 23.72 -5.60
CA GLN A 34 23.63 25.16 -5.81
C GLN A 34 24.59 25.95 -4.92
N ARG A 35 24.72 25.58 -3.63
CA ARG A 35 25.68 26.21 -2.72
C ARG A 35 27.12 26.02 -3.18
N GLU A 36 27.48 24.80 -3.58
CA GLU A 36 28.83 24.49 -4.09
C GLU A 36 29.16 25.36 -5.30
N ARG A 37 28.23 25.48 -6.28
CA ARG A 37 28.40 26.37 -7.43
C ARG A 37 28.53 27.84 -7.05
N ASP A 38 27.73 28.32 -6.10
CA ASP A 38 27.81 29.70 -5.63
C ASP A 38 29.18 29.99 -5.00
N ARG A 39 29.71 29.05 -4.19
CA ARG A 39 31.05 29.17 -3.60
C ARG A 39 32.14 29.19 -4.67
N LEU A 40 32.05 28.35 -5.71
CA LEU A 40 32.97 28.36 -6.85
C LEU A 40 32.94 29.69 -7.62
N GLN A 41 31.80 30.38 -7.62
CA GLN A 41 31.62 31.71 -8.22
C GLN A 41 31.95 32.88 -7.28
N GLY A 42 32.43 32.59 -6.06
CA GLY A 42 32.78 33.62 -5.08
C GLY A 42 31.60 34.26 -4.36
N LEU A 43 30.39 33.67 -4.42
CA LEU A 43 29.19 34.17 -3.76
C LEU A 43 28.98 33.54 -2.37
N ASN A 44 28.68 34.36 -1.38
CA ASN A 44 28.27 33.92 -0.05
C ASN A 44 26.74 33.87 0.06
N THR A 45 26.13 32.83 -0.52
CA THR A 45 24.68 32.57 -0.43
C THR A 45 24.30 31.63 0.71
N GLY A 46 23.04 31.70 1.16
CA GLY A 46 22.42 30.69 2.02
C GLY A 46 21.29 29.95 1.29
N GLY A 47 20.81 28.84 1.85
CA GLY A 47 19.64 28.12 1.36
C GLY A 47 18.49 28.11 2.36
N PHE A 48 17.24 28.20 1.89
CA PHE A 48 16.04 28.04 2.71
C PHE A 48 15.04 27.09 2.07
N ILE A 49 14.61 26.07 2.82
CA ILE A 49 13.67 25.06 2.37
C ILE A 49 12.46 25.05 3.31
N SER A 50 11.25 25.12 2.75
CA SER A 50 10.01 24.97 3.50
C SER A 50 8.90 24.43 2.60
N GLY A 51 7.97 23.68 3.17
CA GLY A 51 6.86 23.08 2.44
C GLY A 51 6.06 22.17 3.34
N TYR A 52 5.04 21.52 2.77
CA TYR A 52 4.25 20.52 3.48
C TYR A 52 4.23 19.21 2.71
N ARG A 53 4.35 18.12 3.46
CA ARG A 53 4.45 16.76 2.93
C ARG A 53 3.14 16.29 2.28
N GLY A 54 3.26 15.69 1.10
CA GLY A 54 2.17 14.98 0.44
C GLY A 54 2.73 14.14 -0.71
N SER A 55 2.15 12.96 -0.95
CA SER A 55 2.60 12.07 -2.03
C SER A 55 2.53 12.78 -3.40
N PRO A 56 3.59 12.71 -4.25
CA PRO A 56 4.76 11.84 -4.12
C PRO A 56 5.90 12.38 -3.21
N LEU A 57 5.87 13.65 -2.81
CA LEU A 57 6.87 14.30 -1.96
C LEU A 57 6.73 13.97 -0.44
N GLY A 58 5.96 12.94 -0.08
CA GLY A 58 5.61 12.63 1.31
C GLY A 58 6.81 12.28 2.20
N MET A 59 7.89 11.77 1.63
CA MET A 59 9.11 11.38 2.36
C MET A 59 10.17 12.48 2.43
N TYR A 60 9.92 13.66 1.83
CA TYR A 60 10.95 14.68 1.64
C TYR A 60 11.45 15.30 2.94
N ASP A 61 10.56 15.69 3.86
CA ASP A 61 10.93 16.20 5.20
C ASP A 61 11.88 15.25 5.93
N HIS A 62 11.58 13.96 5.86
CA HIS A 62 12.35 12.94 6.54
C HIS A 62 13.72 12.73 5.90
N ALA A 63 13.85 12.89 4.57
CA ALA A 63 15.15 12.92 3.91
C ALA A 63 15.97 14.15 4.32
N LEU A 64 15.33 15.33 4.42
CA LEU A 64 15.95 16.58 4.88
C LEU A 64 16.41 16.47 6.34
N TRP A 65 15.58 15.92 7.24
CA TRP A 65 15.96 15.69 8.65
C TRP A 65 17.14 14.73 8.80
N ARG A 66 17.18 13.66 8.00
CA ARG A 66 18.33 12.74 7.98
C ARG A 66 19.60 13.39 7.45
N ALA A 67 19.47 14.34 6.51
CA ALA A 67 20.59 15.07 5.92
C ALA A 67 20.93 16.38 6.66
N LYS A 68 20.36 16.61 7.85
CA LYS A 68 20.47 17.90 8.56
C LYS A 68 21.90 18.40 8.72
N SER A 69 22.85 17.54 9.08
CA SER A 69 24.27 17.91 9.23
C SER A 69 24.88 18.37 7.91
N PHE A 70 24.58 17.67 6.80
CA PHE A 70 25.04 18.03 5.47
C PHE A 70 24.44 19.36 5.00
N LEU A 71 23.15 19.59 5.25
CA LEU A 71 22.48 20.86 4.94
C LEU A 71 23.11 22.03 5.71
N GLN A 72 23.38 21.84 7.02
CA GLN A 72 24.03 22.85 7.85
C GLN A 72 25.44 23.19 7.39
N ALA A 73 26.23 22.19 6.95
CA ALA A 73 27.56 22.43 6.38
C ALA A 73 27.55 23.24 5.06
N HIS A 74 26.39 23.30 4.39
CA HIS A 74 26.16 24.08 3.18
C HIS A 74 25.36 25.36 3.43
N ASP A 75 25.20 25.80 4.68
CA ASP A 75 24.44 27.00 5.04
C ASP A 75 22.96 26.94 4.59
N ILE A 76 22.37 25.75 4.61
CA ILE A 76 20.98 25.50 4.21
C ILE A 76 20.12 25.28 5.45
N ALA A 77 19.11 26.14 5.65
CA ALA A 77 18.10 26.01 6.67
C ALA A 77 16.85 25.29 6.13
N PHE A 78 16.42 24.23 6.81
CA PHE A 78 15.14 23.59 6.57
C PHE A 78 14.19 23.86 7.74
N VAL A 79 13.04 24.44 7.45
CA VAL A 79 11.94 24.64 8.40
C VAL A 79 10.67 24.04 7.79
N PRO A 80 10.15 22.91 8.30
CA PRO A 80 8.91 22.34 7.79
C PRO A 80 7.76 23.34 7.95
N GLY A 81 6.93 23.47 6.93
CA GLY A 81 5.76 24.33 6.97
C GLY A 81 4.64 23.74 7.82
N LEU A 82 3.82 24.59 8.41
CA LEU A 82 2.57 24.14 9.05
C LEU A 82 1.56 23.64 8.01
N ASN A 83 1.49 24.36 6.90
CA ASN A 83 0.78 24.04 5.67
C ASN A 83 1.53 24.64 4.48
N GLU A 84 1.10 24.35 3.27
CA GLU A 84 1.74 24.76 2.02
C GLU A 84 1.77 26.29 1.83
N ASP A 85 0.70 26.96 2.23
CA ASP A 85 0.50 28.41 2.05
C ASP A 85 1.45 29.24 2.93
N LEU A 86 1.53 28.88 4.22
CA LEU A 86 2.48 29.49 5.16
C LEU A 86 3.93 29.16 4.81
N ALA A 87 4.19 27.96 4.26
CA ALA A 87 5.51 27.61 3.76
C ALA A 87 5.92 28.47 2.55
N ALA A 88 5.00 28.72 1.61
CA ALA A 88 5.25 29.60 0.46
C ALA A 88 5.61 31.02 0.94
N THR A 89 4.85 31.51 1.93
CA THR A 89 5.11 32.81 2.56
C THR A 89 6.47 32.85 3.26
N ALA A 90 6.88 31.78 3.94
CA ALA A 90 8.20 31.69 4.57
C ALA A 90 9.34 31.71 3.53
N VAL A 91 9.19 30.98 2.42
CA VAL A 91 10.16 31.00 1.32
C VAL A 91 10.21 32.39 0.66
N TRP A 92 9.08 33.07 0.51
CA TRP A 92 9.06 34.46 0.06
C TRP A 92 9.82 35.39 1.01
N GLY A 93 9.67 35.22 2.32
CA GLY A 93 10.44 35.96 3.32
C GLY A 93 11.96 35.81 3.15
N SER A 94 12.46 34.64 2.73
CA SER A 94 13.89 34.45 2.44
C SER A 94 14.42 35.34 1.31
N GLN A 95 13.56 35.74 0.37
CA GLN A 95 13.94 36.63 -0.74
C GLN A 95 14.04 38.09 -0.32
N GLN A 96 13.52 38.44 0.86
CA GLN A 96 13.48 39.81 1.38
C GLN A 96 14.70 40.16 2.24
N VAL A 97 15.60 39.20 2.52
CA VAL A 97 16.76 39.38 3.41
C VAL A 97 17.64 40.57 3.01
N GLY A 98 17.84 40.80 1.71
CA GLY A 98 18.65 41.91 1.20
C GLY A 98 17.95 43.27 1.19
N LEU A 99 16.66 43.36 1.53
CA LEU A 99 15.90 44.62 1.54
C LEU A 99 16.10 45.44 2.83
N PHE A 100 16.65 44.83 3.88
CA PHE A 100 16.84 45.43 5.19
C PHE A 100 18.31 45.33 5.63
N PRO A 101 18.81 46.26 6.48
CA PRO A 101 20.17 46.17 7.01
C PRO A 101 20.37 44.92 7.88
N GLY A 102 21.60 44.38 7.91
CA GLY A 102 21.96 43.22 8.73
C GLY A 102 21.96 41.87 8.00
N ALA A 103 21.82 41.85 6.67
CA ALA A 103 22.02 40.66 5.85
C ALA A 103 23.43 40.07 6.07
N LYS A 104 23.49 38.75 6.28
CA LYS A 104 24.75 38.01 6.51
C LYS A 104 25.27 37.28 5.27
N VAL A 105 24.50 37.32 4.19
CA VAL A 105 24.71 36.59 2.94
C VAL A 105 24.28 37.48 1.77
N ASP A 106 24.86 37.25 0.60
CA ASP A 106 24.58 38.01 -0.63
C ASP A 106 23.17 37.72 -1.18
N GLY A 107 22.61 36.57 -0.83
CA GLY A 107 21.27 36.13 -1.20
C GLY A 107 20.92 34.78 -0.57
N VAL A 108 19.64 34.46 -0.53
CA VAL A 108 19.15 33.16 -0.04
C VAL A 108 18.39 32.47 -1.16
N PHE A 109 18.87 31.32 -1.64
CA PHE A 109 18.10 30.53 -2.61
C PHE A 109 17.02 29.73 -1.86
N GLY A 110 15.80 29.77 -2.39
CA GLY A 110 14.61 29.21 -1.76
C GLY A 110 14.11 27.96 -2.47
N MET A 111 13.61 26.99 -1.71
CA MET A 111 12.89 25.85 -2.27
C MET A 111 11.60 25.63 -1.51
N TRP A 112 10.48 25.85 -2.20
CA TRP A 112 9.14 25.54 -1.73
C TRP A 112 8.71 24.17 -2.23
N TYR A 113 7.91 23.42 -1.46
CA TYR A 113 7.31 22.19 -1.95
C TYR A 113 5.88 21.97 -1.42
N GLY A 114 5.04 21.43 -2.29
CA GLY A 114 3.69 20.98 -1.97
C GLY A 114 3.23 19.92 -2.95
N LYS A 115 2.26 19.10 -2.54
CA LYS A 115 1.50 18.25 -3.46
C LYS A 115 0.57 19.13 -4.30
N GLY A 116 0.10 18.64 -5.45
CA GLY A 116 -0.93 19.25 -6.29
C GLY A 116 -2.01 20.08 -5.56
N PRO A 117 -2.88 19.50 -4.71
CA PRO A 117 -3.89 20.28 -3.98
C PRO A 117 -3.32 21.34 -3.02
N GLY A 118 -2.07 21.18 -2.58
CA GLY A 118 -1.34 22.19 -1.84
C GLY A 118 -0.91 23.37 -2.72
N VAL A 119 -0.62 23.13 -4.00
CA VAL A 119 -0.44 24.18 -5.02
C VAL A 119 -1.76 24.93 -5.22
N ASP A 120 -2.88 24.23 -5.42
CA ASP A 120 -4.23 24.82 -5.56
C ASP A 120 -4.59 25.71 -4.36
N ARG A 121 -4.25 25.24 -3.15
CA ARG A 121 -4.51 25.97 -1.91
C ARG A 121 -3.66 27.23 -1.76
N SER A 122 -2.44 27.23 -2.28
CA SER A 122 -1.43 28.27 -2.03
C SER A 122 -1.34 29.32 -3.14
N VAL A 123 -2.30 29.34 -4.08
CA VAL A 123 -2.25 30.23 -5.26
C VAL A 123 -2.13 31.69 -4.88
N ASP A 124 -2.79 32.11 -3.81
CA ASP A 124 -2.72 33.49 -3.32
C ASP A 124 -1.29 33.86 -2.89
N ALA A 125 -0.68 33.08 -1.99
CA ALA A 125 0.71 33.27 -1.58
C ALA A 125 1.69 33.18 -2.76
N LEU A 126 1.49 32.24 -3.69
CA LEU A 126 2.33 32.08 -4.88
C LEU A 126 2.26 33.30 -5.81
N LYS A 127 1.07 33.87 -6.03
CA LYS A 127 0.89 35.09 -6.84
C LYS A 127 1.58 36.29 -6.21
N HIS A 128 1.39 36.48 -4.91
CA HIS A 128 2.04 37.57 -4.17
C HIS A 128 3.57 37.43 -4.21
N ALA A 129 4.09 36.23 -3.95
CA ALA A 129 5.52 35.97 -3.94
C ALA A 129 6.17 36.15 -5.32
N ASN A 130 5.54 35.66 -6.39
CA ASN A 130 6.08 35.79 -7.75
C ASN A 130 6.00 37.23 -8.29
N SER A 131 4.92 37.96 -7.96
CA SER A 131 4.78 39.37 -8.30
C SER A 131 5.89 40.21 -7.67
N ALA A 132 6.12 40.06 -6.36
CA ALA A 132 7.26 40.68 -5.67
C ALA A 132 8.60 40.24 -6.30
N GLY A 133 8.76 38.95 -6.56
CA GLY A 133 9.91 38.35 -7.22
C GLY A 133 10.98 37.83 -6.27
N THR A 134 12.13 37.48 -6.84
CA THR A 134 13.26 36.87 -6.12
C THR A 134 14.42 37.84 -5.95
N SER A 135 15.30 37.58 -4.97
CA SER A 135 16.57 38.29 -4.82
C SER A 135 17.53 37.93 -5.96
N ARG A 136 18.40 38.88 -6.36
CA ARG A 136 19.39 38.73 -7.44
C ARG A 136 20.28 37.49 -7.28
N HIS A 137 20.70 37.20 -6.04
CA HIS A 137 21.53 36.03 -5.71
C HIS A 137 20.75 34.96 -4.90
N GLY A 138 19.44 35.13 -4.77
CA GLY A 138 18.56 34.15 -4.14
C GLY A 138 18.06 33.15 -5.17
N GLY A 139 16.92 33.46 -5.79
CA GLY A 139 16.22 32.56 -6.70
C GLY A 139 15.37 31.53 -5.96
N VAL A 140 14.27 31.07 -6.55
CA VAL A 140 13.33 30.14 -5.93
C VAL A 140 12.87 29.06 -6.89
N LEU A 141 12.92 27.81 -6.42
CA LEU A 141 12.24 26.66 -7.02
C LEU A 141 10.97 26.33 -6.23
N ALA A 142 9.84 26.18 -6.93
CA ALA A 142 8.56 25.76 -6.37
C ALA A 142 8.22 24.35 -6.86
N LEU A 143 8.51 23.33 -6.03
CA LEU A 143 8.29 21.93 -6.34
C LEU A 143 6.79 21.60 -6.25
N ALA A 144 6.21 21.11 -7.34
CA ALA A 144 4.84 20.61 -7.39
C ALA A 144 4.82 19.09 -7.53
N GLY A 145 4.37 18.41 -6.46
CA GLY A 145 4.16 16.97 -6.43
C GLY A 145 2.85 16.56 -7.12
N ASP A 146 2.93 16.16 -8.40
CA ASP A 146 1.76 15.75 -9.20
C ASP A 146 1.59 14.22 -9.21
N ASP A 147 0.37 13.76 -8.97
CA ASP A 147 -0.05 12.35 -9.02
C ASP A 147 -1.11 12.19 -10.13
N HIS A 148 -0.65 11.90 -11.34
CA HIS A 148 -1.51 11.77 -12.52
C HIS A 148 -2.42 10.55 -12.45
N GLY A 149 -1.92 9.43 -11.90
CA GLY A 149 -2.67 8.19 -11.70
C GLY A 149 -3.65 8.22 -10.51
N CYS A 150 -3.62 9.26 -9.69
CA CYS A 150 -4.45 9.40 -8.48
C CYS A 150 -4.31 8.21 -7.51
N GLN A 151 -3.10 7.68 -7.38
CA GLN A 151 -2.84 6.41 -6.71
C GLN A 151 -2.90 6.53 -5.17
N SER A 152 -2.58 7.72 -4.67
CA SER A 152 -2.57 8.07 -3.25
C SER A 152 -3.22 9.43 -2.99
N SER A 153 -4.05 9.89 -3.94
CA SER A 153 -4.66 11.20 -3.98
C SER A 153 -6.18 11.11 -3.99
N THR A 154 -6.85 12.20 -3.60
CA THR A 154 -8.29 12.36 -3.77
C THR A 154 -8.65 12.86 -5.17
N LEU A 155 -7.68 13.45 -5.89
CA LEU A 155 -7.82 13.98 -7.25
C LEU A 155 -6.57 13.63 -8.05
N ALA A 156 -6.75 13.27 -9.33
CA ALA A 156 -5.67 13.28 -10.31
C ALA A 156 -5.28 14.74 -10.60
N HIS A 157 -4.01 15.11 -10.46
CA HIS A 157 -3.60 16.51 -10.43
C HIS A 157 -2.59 16.88 -11.50
N GLN A 158 -2.67 18.12 -12.03
CA GLN A 158 -1.72 18.72 -12.96
C GLN A 158 -1.49 20.18 -12.55
N SER A 159 -0.27 20.54 -12.12
CA SER A 159 0.02 21.83 -11.50
C SER A 159 0.39 22.96 -12.48
N GLU A 160 0.75 22.63 -13.72
CA GLU A 160 1.30 23.62 -14.67
C GLU A 160 0.34 24.78 -14.95
N GLN A 161 -0.96 24.51 -15.08
CA GLN A 161 -1.96 25.55 -15.34
C GLN A 161 -2.07 26.55 -14.19
N VAL A 162 -1.90 26.08 -12.95
CA VAL A 162 -1.94 26.92 -11.76
C VAL A 162 -0.73 27.85 -11.70
N PHE A 163 0.47 27.31 -11.97
CA PHE A 163 1.66 28.13 -12.07
C PHE A 163 1.60 29.15 -13.21
N ALA A 164 1.08 28.77 -14.38
CA ALA A 164 0.87 29.70 -15.48
C ALA A 164 -0.11 30.83 -15.10
N ALA A 165 -1.19 30.51 -14.37
CA ALA A 165 -2.11 31.52 -13.84
C ALA A 165 -1.47 32.45 -12.79
N ALA A 166 -0.35 32.05 -12.19
CA ALA A 166 0.48 32.87 -11.31
C ALA A 166 1.70 33.51 -12.03
N LEU A 167 1.81 33.36 -13.35
CA LEU A 167 2.94 33.78 -14.18
C LEU A 167 4.30 33.21 -13.71
N ILE A 168 4.28 31.99 -13.17
CA ILE A 168 5.46 31.26 -12.73
C ILE A 168 5.92 30.34 -13.88
N PRO A 169 7.11 30.54 -14.48
CA PRO A 169 7.66 29.61 -15.47
C PRO A 169 7.79 28.19 -14.90
N VAL A 170 7.50 27.18 -15.70
CA VAL A 170 7.41 25.78 -15.25
C VAL A 170 8.37 24.88 -16.00
N ILE A 171 9.27 24.25 -15.25
CA ILE A 171 10.21 23.25 -15.73
C ILE A 171 9.68 21.84 -15.40
N ASN A 172 9.79 20.92 -16.36
CA ASN A 172 9.30 19.54 -16.28
C ASN A 172 10.43 18.53 -16.55
N PRO A 173 11.15 18.09 -15.50
CA PRO A 173 12.18 17.06 -15.60
C PRO A 173 11.63 15.70 -16.06
N SER A 174 12.39 15.00 -16.89
CA SER A 174 12.05 13.63 -17.32
C SER A 174 12.76 12.54 -16.50
N THR A 175 13.91 12.84 -15.90
CA THR A 175 14.76 11.86 -15.19
C THR A 175 15.32 12.41 -13.88
N LEU A 176 15.92 11.55 -13.06
CA LEU A 176 16.66 11.99 -11.87
C LEU A 176 17.91 12.82 -12.20
N GLN A 177 18.51 12.64 -13.38
CA GLN A 177 19.58 13.51 -13.83
C GLN A 177 19.04 14.92 -14.15
N ASP A 178 17.88 14.98 -14.82
CA ASP A 178 17.21 16.25 -15.09
C ASP A 178 16.83 16.97 -13.78
N TYR A 179 16.59 16.25 -12.67
CA TYR A 179 16.31 16.89 -11.38
C TYR A 179 17.45 17.83 -10.93
N LEU A 180 18.69 17.36 -11.08
CA LEU A 180 19.86 18.15 -10.72
C LEU A 180 20.13 19.22 -11.78
N ASP A 181 20.19 18.82 -13.05
CA ASP A 181 20.55 19.73 -14.15
C ASP A 181 19.52 20.87 -14.29
N LEU A 182 18.25 20.52 -14.44
CA LEU A 182 17.19 21.51 -14.64
C LEU A 182 16.85 22.26 -13.36
N GLY A 183 17.12 21.69 -12.18
CA GLY A 183 17.02 22.40 -10.91
C GLY A 183 18.02 23.55 -10.82
N LEU A 184 19.28 23.31 -11.18
CA LEU A 184 20.31 24.35 -11.24
C LEU A 184 19.98 25.41 -12.30
N TYR A 185 19.48 25.01 -13.48
CA TYR A 185 18.95 25.97 -14.46
C TYR A 185 17.77 26.76 -13.90
N GLY A 186 16.88 26.15 -13.13
CA GLY A 186 15.73 26.82 -12.53
C GLY A 186 16.14 27.87 -11.49
N PHE A 187 17.13 27.61 -10.63
CA PHE A 187 17.68 28.64 -9.75
C PHE A 187 18.28 29.82 -10.52
N ALA A 188 19.05 29.54 -11.57
CA ALA A 188 19.64 30.59 -12.40
C ALA A 188 18.58 31.38 -13.20
N LEU A 189 17.59 30.70 -13.77
CA LEU A 189 16.44 31.32 -14.44
C LEU A 189 15.69 32.23 -13.46
N SER A 190 15.46 31.76 -12.23
CA SER A 190 14.79 32.53 -11.20
C SER A 190 15.57 33.79 -10.81
N ARG A 191 16.89 33.68 -10.64
CA ARG A 191 17.78 34.82 -10.35
C ARG A 191 17.77 35.85 -11.47
N PHE A 192 17.85 35.39 -12.73
CA PHE A 192 17.91 36.24 -13.91
C PHE A 192 16.58 36.96 -14.19
N SER A 193 15.46 36.22 -14.19
CA SER A 193 14.14 36.78 -14.51
C SER A 193 13.46 37.49 -13.34
N GLY A 194 13.90 37.25 -12.10
CA GLY A 194 13.20 37.72 -10.91
C GLY A 194 11.86 37.00 -10.66
N CYS A 195 11.55 35.94 -11.39
CA CYS A 195 10.38 35.08 -11.17
C CYS A 195 10.73 33.91 -10.26
N TRP A 196 9.74 33.37 -9.57
CA TRP A 196 9.80 32.01 -9.06
C TRP A 196 9.78 31.03 -10.24
N VAL A 197 10.34 29.83 -10.07
CA VAL A 197 10.31 28.79 -11.10
C VAL A 197 9.60 27.55 -10.55
N GLY A 198 8.48 27.20 -11.16
CA GLY A 198 7.75 25.97 -10.91
C GLY A 198 8.55 24.78 -11.40
N PHE A 199 8.54 23.70 -10.64
CA PHE A 199 9.31 22.50 -10.91
C PHE A 199 8.42 21.28 -10.70
N LYS A 200 8.07 20.60 -11.79
CA LYS A 200 7.15 19.47 -11.74
C LYS A 200 7.86 18.23 -11.21
N ALA A 201 7.27 17.58 -10.22
CA ALA A 201 7.76 16.36 -9.61
C ALA A 201 6.64 15.31 -9.59
N ILE A 202 6.78 14.26 -10.40
CA ILE A 202 5.78 13.19 -10.52
C ILE A 202 6.25 11.92 -9.81
N GLY A 203 5.32 11.00 -9.50
CA GLY A 203 5.61 9.72 -8.86
C GLY A 203 6.79 8.97 -9.50
N GLU A 204 6.84 8.86 -10.83
CA GLU A 204 7.89 8.16 -11.58
C GLU A 204 9.31 8.70 -11.32
N THR A 205 9.43 9.99 -11.02
CA THR A 205 10.73 10.60 -10.75
C THR A 205 11.00 10.65 -9.26
N VAL A 206 10.03 10.97 -8.42
CA VAL A 206 10.24 11.06 -6.96
C VAL A 206 10.43 9.69 -6.31
N GLU A 207 9.66 8.69 -6.74
CA GLU A 207 9.65 7.32 -6.18
C GLU A 207 10.63 6.36 -6.88
N SER A 208 11.39 6.84 -7.87
CA SER A 208 12.46 6.07 -8.47
C SER A 208 13.81 6.31 -7.81
N SER A 209 14.68 5.30 -7.90
CA SER A 209 16.10 5.38 -7.56
C SER A 209 16.94 5.00 -8.76
N ALA A 210 18.00 5.76 -9.04
CA ALA A 210 18.87 5.50 -10.18
C ALA A 210 20.31 5.87 -9.88
N SER A 211 21.22 5.34 -10.70
CA SER A 211 22.59 5.83 -10.77
C SER A 211 22.66 7.12 -11.60
N ILE A 212 23.17 8.21 -11.04
CA ILE A 212 23.30 9.52 -11.72
C ILE A 212 24.68 10.18 -11.49
N TYR A 213 24.92 11.28 -12.19
CA TYR A 213 26.11 12.12 -12.06
C TYR A 213 25.82 13.39 -11.25
N SER A 214 26.70 13.73 -10.31
CA SER A 214 26.50 14.81 -9.33
C SER A 214 27.58 15.90 -9.34
N ASP A 215 28.25 16.08 -10.48
CA ASP A 215 29.28 17.11 -10.65
C ASP A 215 28.61 18.52 -10.70
N PRO A 216 29.00 19.46 -9.82
CA PRO A 216 28.43 20.80 -9.79
C PRO A 216 28.67 21.58 -11.09
N GLU A 217 29.72 21.30 -11.88
CA GLU A 217 30.05 22.01 -13.13
C GLU A 217 29.54 21.29 -14.39
N ARG A 218 28.80 20.19 -14.23
CA ARG A 218 28.25 19.39 -15.34
C ARG A 218 27.48 20.20 -16.37
N ILE A 219 26.78 21.24 -15.93
CA ILE A 219 26.06 22.18 -16.80
C ILE A 219 26.76 23.54 -16.86
N GLN A 220 26.72 24.13 -18.05
CA GLN A 220 27.26 25.45 -18.33
C GLN A 220 26.10 26.43 -18.55
N ILE A 221 25.83 27.24 -17.53
CA ILE A 221 24.74 28.21 -17.52
C ILE A 221 25.18 29.47 -18.27
N LYS A 222 24.42 29.87 -19.28
CA LYS A 222 24.64 31.05 -20.10
C LYS A 222 23.67 32.15 -19.68
N ILE A 223 24.21 33.34 -19.41
CA ILE A 223 23.38 34.53 -19.23
C ILE A 223 23.14 35.16 -20.61
N PRO A 224 21.88 35.46 -20.99
CA PRO A 224 21.58 36.09 -22.28
C PRO A 224 22.32 37.42 -22.45
N ASP A 225 22.97 37.59 -23.59
CA ASP A 225 23.61 38.84 -24.04
C ASP A 225 22.65 39.71 -24.89
N ASP A 226 21.57 39.12 -25.40
CA ASP A 226 20.56 39.72 -26.27
C ASP A 226 19.30 40.24 -25.52
N PHE A 227 19.39 40.41 -24.20
CA PHE A 227 18.29 40.92 -23.36
C PHE A 227 18.68 42.24 -22.67
N GLU A 228 17.91 43.29 -22.92
CA GLU A 228 18.11 44.59 -22.28
C GLU A 228 17.42 44.65 -20.91
N MET A 229 18.20 44.89 -19.85
CA MET A 229 17.68 44.95 -18.48
C MET A 229 16.88 46.25 -18.26
N PRO A 230 15.63 46.21 -17.78
CA PRO A 230 14.84 47.42 -17.56
C PRO A 230 15.41 48.28 -16.42
N PRO A 231 15.10 49.58 -16.36
CA PRO A 231 15.48 50.44 -15.25
C PRO A 231 15.07 49.87 -13.88
N GLY A 232 16.02 49.84 -12.95
CA GLY A 232 15.83 49.24 -11.61
C GLY A 232 15.84 47.71 -11.59
N GLY A 233 16.12 47.02 -12.70
CA GLY A 233 16.25 45.57 -12.78
C GLY A 233 14.92 44.81 -12.69
N LEU A 234 14.99 43.48 -12.51
CA LEU A 234 13.82 42.60 -12.45
C LEU A 234 13.50 42.08 -11.05
N ASN A 235 14.50 42.02 -10.17
CA ASN A 235 14.42 41.40 -8.85
C ASN A 235 13.55 42.18 -7.85
N ILE A 236 13.27 41.52 -6.72
CA ILE A 236 12.47 42.04 -5.61
C ILE A 236 13.02 43.36 -5.07
N ARG A 237 12.12 44.28 -4.72
CA ARG A 237 12.45 45.60 -4.17
C ARG A 237 11.38 46.06 -3.19
N TRP A 238 11.72 47.05 -2.37
CA TRP A 238 10.77 47.76 -1.52
C TRP A 238 11.16 49.25 -1.44
N PRO A 239 10.21 50.19 -1.55
CA PRO A 239 8.79 50.02 -1.89
C PRO A 239 8.57 49.60 -3.36
N ASP A 240 7.45 48.92 -3.64
CA ASP A 240 7.11 48.44 -4.99
C ASP A 240 5.59 48.58 -5.24
N PRO A 241 5.14 49.65 -5.91
CA PRO A 241 3.72 49.88 -6.18
C PRO A 241 3.08 48.72 -6.97
N PRO A 242 1.85 48.28 -6.64
CA PRO A 242 1.26 47.08 -7.24
C PRO A 242 1.19 47.06 -8.77
N LEU A 243 0.83 48.20 -9.41
CA LEU A 243 0.73 48.28 -10.87
C LEU A 243 2.10 48.24 -11.57
N GLU A 244 3.16 48.73 -10.91
CA GLU A 244 4.53 48.65 -11.45
C GLU A 244 5.08 47.23 -11.31
N ALA A 245 4.77 46.54 -10.21
CA ALA A 245 5.09 45.12 -10.04
C ALA A 245 4.39 44.26 -11.12
N GLU A 246 3.10 44.51 -11.38
CA GLU A 246 2.33 43.84 -12.44
C GLU A 246 2.95 44.09 -13.82
N LYS A 247 3.16 45.36 -14.19
CA LYS A 247 3.78 45.72 -15.47
C LYS A 247 5.13 45.05 -15.68
N ARG A 248 5.96 45.00 -14.62
CA ARG A 248 7.27 44.34 -14.64
C ARG A 248 7.13 42.83 -14.85
N LEU A 249 6.18 42.19 -14.17
CA LEU A 249 5.93 40.76 -14.28
C LEU A 249 5.43 40.37 -15.68
N PHE A 250 4.42 41.08 -16.22
CA PHE A 250 3.76 40.72 -17.47
C PHE A 250 4.63 40.98 -18.71
N GLY A 251 5.51 41.99 -18.65
CA GLY A 251 6.40 42.34 -19.76
C GLY A 251 7.84 41.87 -19.52
N PRO A 252 8.72 42.72 -18.93
CA PRO A 252 10.16 42.44 -18.86
C PRO A 252 10.54 41.11 -18.20
N LYS A 253 9.88 40.66 -17.13
CA LYS A 253 10.22 39.38 -16.49
C LYS A 253 9.91 38.19 -17.42
N MET A 254 8.74 38.15 -18.08
CA MET A 254 8.41 37.08 -19.03
C MET A 254 9.31 37.09 -20.27
N ALA A 255 9.71 38.27 -20.75
CA ALA A 255 10.70 38.39 -21.82
C ALA A 255 12.07 37.84 -21.40
N ALA A 256 12.50 38.09 -20.15
CA ALA A 256 13.73 37.54 -19.59
C ALA A 256 13.68 36.00 -19.49
N VAL A 257 12.52 35.43 -19.11
CA VAL A 257 12.30 33.98 -19.11
C VAL A 257 12.53 33.38 -20.50
N GLN A 258 11.93 33.97 -21.55
CA GLN A 258 12.10 33.52 -22.94
C GLN A 258 13.57 33.63 -23.39
N ALA A 259 14.24 34.75 -23.10
CA ALA A 259 15.65 34.95 -23.45
C ALA A 259 16.57 33.93 -22.77
N PHE A 260 16.36 33.68 -21.46
CA PHE A 260 17.14 32.70 -20.71
C PHE A 260 16.94 31.28 -21.24
N ALA A 261 15.70 30.87 -21.50
CA ALA A 261 15.39 29.55 -22.04
C ALA A 261 16.04 29.32 -23.40
N ARG A 262 16.02 30.34 -24.27
CA ARG A 262 16.68 30.33 -25.58
C ARG A 262 18.20 30.19 -25.45
N ALA A 263 18.84 31.04 -24.65
CA ALA A 263 20.30 31.06 -24.50
C ALA A 263 20.85 29.73 -23.95
N ASN A 264 20.09 29.08 -23.06
CA ASN A 264 20.48 27.81 -22.43
C ASN A 264 19.96 26.57 -23.16
N GLN A 265 19.18 26.74 -24.24
CA GLN A 265 18.57 25.63 -24.99
C GLN A 265 17.86 24.64 -24.07
N LEU A 266 17.05 25.17 -23.14
CA LEU A 266 16.29 24.32 -22.20
C LEU A 266 15.41 23.34 -22.99
N ASP A 267 14.71 23.88 -23.99
CA ASP A 267 14.01 23.08 -25.00
C ASP A 267 14.95 22.84 -26.19
N ARG A 268 15.01 21.59 -26.67
CA ARG A 268 16.01 21.20 -27.68
C ARG A 268 15.54 20.11 -28.64
N ILE A 269 15.99 20.21 -29.89
CA ILE A 269 15.84 19.13 -30.87
C ILE A 269 16.87 18.05 -30.51
N VAL A 270 16.39 16.90 -30.07
CA VAL A 270 17.23 15.76 -29.63
C VAL A 270 17.46 14.74 -30.73
N LEU A 271 16.63 14.78 -31.78
CA LEU A 271 16.77 13.98 -32.99
C LEU A 271 16.26 14.81 -34.16
N ASP A 272 17.02 14.87 -35.26
CA ASP A 272 16.65 15.62 -36.45
C ASP A 272 16.91 14.81 -37.72
N SER A 273 16.03 14.98 -38.70
CA SER A 273 16.08 14.38 -40.04
C SER A 273 16.26 15.44 -41.11
N LYS A 274 16.91 15.07 -42.21
CA LYS A 274 17.06 15.93 -43.39
C LYS A 274 16.68 15.13 -44.65
N PRO A 275 15.46 15.28 -45.20
CA PRO A 275 14.35 16.14 -44.75
C PRO A 275 13.55 15.54 -43.57
N ALA A 276 13.03 16.40 -42.69
CA ALA A 276 12.07 16.00 -41.66
C ALA A 276 10.62 16.19 -42.16
N ARG A 277 9.72 15.25 -41.83
CA ARG A 277 8.31 15.28 -42.22
C ARG A 277 7.36 15.30 -41.02
N LEU A 278 7.66 14.49 -40.01
CA LEU A 278 6.89 14.40 -38.76
C LEU A 278 7.73 14.94 -37.60
N GLY A 279 7.26 16.02 -36.98
CA GLY A 279 7.78 16.48 -35.70
C GLY A 279 7.07 15.78 -34.56
N ILE A 280 7.81 15.45 -33.50
CA ILE A 280 7.26 14.97 -32.25
C ILE A 280 7.78 15.87 -31.13
N LEU A 281 6.87 16.59 -30.49
CA LEU A 281 7.18 17.40 -29.32
C LEU A 281 6.80 16.61 -28.07
N ALA A 282 7.71 16.41 -27.13
CA ALA A 282 7.41 15.70 -25.89
C ALA A 282 8.11 16.32 -24.67
N THR A 283 7.55 16.11 -23.48
CA THR A 283 8.08 16.66 -22.21
C THR A 283 8.03 15.63 -21.08
N GLY A 284 8.85 15.82 -20.04
CA GLY A 284 8.82 15.01 -18.82
C GLY A 284 8.79 13.49 -19.07
N LYS A 285 7.93 12.78 -18.35
CA LYS A 285 7.68 11.34 -18.55
C LYS A 285 7.20 11.00 -19.96
N ALA A 286 6.38 11.83 -20.58
CA ALA A 286 5.84 11.56 -21.91
C ALA A 286 6.94 11.46 -22.99
N TYR A 287 8.06 12.17 -22.81
CA TYR A 287 9.27 11.97 -23.63
C TYR A 287 9.87 10.57 -23.45
N LEU A 288 9.93 10.05 -22.21
CA LEU A 288 10.42 8.70 -21.95
C LEU A 288 9.48 7.63 -22.52
N ASP A 289 8.16 7.86 -22.45
CA ASP A 289 7.17 6.97 -23.07
C ASP A 289 7.32 6.92 -24.60
N LEU A 290 7.57 8.06 -25.25
CA LEU A 290 7.91 8.13 -26.66
C LEU A 290 9.18 7.33 -26.99
N ARG A 291 10.24 7.48 -26.20
CA ARG A 291 11.49 6.73 -26.40
C ARG A 291 11.28 5.23 -26.21
N GLN A 292 10.48 4.83 -25.22
CA GLN A 292 10.11 3.44 -25.02
C GLN A 292 9.26 2.90 -26.18
N ALA A 293 8.29 3.68 -26.70
CA ALA A 293 7.50 3.28 -27.87
C ALA A 293 8.36 3.04 -29.12
N LEU A 294 9.34 3.90 -29.38
CA LEU A 294 10.32 3.70 -30.47
C LEU A 294 11.14 2.42 -30.26
N ALA A 295 11.58 2.16 -29.02
CA ALA A 295 12.34 0.96 -28.68
C ALA A 295 11.48 -0.33 -28.82
N ASP A 296 10.22 -0.30 -28.40
CA ASP A 296 9.27 -1.42 -28.53
C ASP A 296 8.96 -1.69 -30.03
N PHE A 297 8.98 -0.64 -30.85
CA PHE A 297 8.96 -0.75 -32.31
C PHE A 297 10.31 -1.09 -32.93
N GLY A 298 11.37 -1.33 -32.16
CA GLY A 298 12.71 -1.62 -32.65
C GLY A 298 13.26 -0.56 -33.61
N ILE A 299 12.83 0.69 -33.45
CA ILE A 299 13.27 1.84 -34.24
C ILE A 299 14.49 2.45 -33.53
N SER A 300 15.66 2.32 -34.14
CA SER A 300 16.85 3.03 -33.68
C SER A 300 16.79 4.52 -34.03
N ASP A 301 17.69 5.34 -33.48
CA ASP A 301 17.76 6.75 -33.85
C ASP A 301 18.02 6.94 -35.36
N LYS A 302 18.76 6.03 -35.99
CA LYS A 302 18.97 6.04 -37.43
C LYS A 302 17.67 5.71 -38.18
N ASP A 303 16.95 4.67 -37.76
CA ASP A 303 15.67 4.32 -38.40
C ASP A 303 14.64 5.45 -38.24
N ALA A 304 14.60 6.10 -37.08
CA ALA A 304 13.78 7.29 -36.85
C ALA A 304 14.18 8.44 -37.80
N GLN A 305 15.48 8.62 -38.04
CA GLN A 305 15.95 9.61 -39.00
C GLN A 305 15.52 9.30 -40.43
N ASP A 306 15.65 8.03 -40.85
CA ASP A 306 15.26 7.55 -42.17
C ASP A 306 13.73 7.62 -42.40
N LEU A 307 12.93 7.48 -41.33
CA LEU A 307 11.49 7.74 -41.32
C LEU A 307 11.12 9.23 -41.40
N GLY A 308 12.10 10.14 -41.36
CA GLY A 308 11.88 11.59 -41.41
C GLY A 308 11.34 12.17 -40.10
N LEU A 309 11.68 11.57 -38.94
CA LEU A 309 11.25 12.06 -37.63
C LEU A 309 12.16 13.19 -37.11
N ARG A 310 11.56 14.21 -36.50
CA ARG A 310 12.26 15.21 -35.69
C ARG A 310 11.68 15.21 -34.29
N ILE A 311 12.51 15.09 -33.25
CA ILE A 311 12.04 15.03 -31.86
C ILE A 311 12.51 16.28 -31.10
N TYR A 312 11.57 17.03 -30.53
CA TYR A 312 11.80 18.20 -29.70
C TYR A 312 11.45 17.88 -28.25
N LYS A 313 12.48 17.86 -27.38
CA LYS A 313 12.31 17.66 -25.94
C LYS A 313 12.12 19.02 -25.29
N VAL A 314 10.95 19.24 -24.69
CA VAL A 314 10.61 20.46 -23.94
C VAL A 314 10.91 20.25 -22.47
N ALA A 315 11.81 21.08 -21.93
CA ALA A 315 12.12 21.15 -20.51
C ALA A 315 11.32 22.26 -19.82
N MET A 316 11.06 23.39 -20.48
CA MET A 316 10.24 24.48 -19.95
C MET A 316 8.85 24.45 -20.59
N THR A 317 7.92 23.82 -19.89
CA THR A 317 6.54 23.62 -20.37
C THR A 317 5.72 24.89 -20.44
N TRP A 318 6.08 25.91 -19.65
CA TRP A 318 5.48 27.23 -19.74
C TRP A 318 6.45 28.34 -19.29
N PRO A 319 6.48 29.48 -19.99
CA PRO A 319 5.97 29.66 -21.34
C PRO A 319 6.83 28.87 -22.35
N LEU A 320 6.24 28.22 -23.36
CA LEU A 320 7.01 27.54 -24.42
C LEU A 320 7.93 28.54 -25.14
N GLU A 321 9.20 28.19 -25.40
CA GLU A 321 10.14 29.12 -26.05
C GLU A 321 9.78 29.33 -27.52
N GLU A 322 9.38 30.55 -27.88
CA GLU A 322 8.72 30.80 -29.16
C GLU A 322 9.63 30.57 -30.38
N SER A 323 10.91 30.97 -30.28
CA SER A 323 11.82 30.92 -31.42
C SER A 323 12.23 29.48 -31.73
N GLY A 324 12.50 28.69 -30.69
CA GLY A 324 12.80 27.27 -30.75
C GLY A 324 11.62 26.46 -31.25
N ALA A 325 10.40 26.76 -30.78
CA ALA A 325 9.18 26.12 -31.28
C ALA A 325 8.96 26.39 -32.78
N ARG A 326 9.19 27.63 -33.25
CA ARG A 326 9.14 27.97 -34.69
C ARG A 326 10.20 27.21 -35.48
N ARG A 327 11.47 27.24 -35.04
CA ARG A 327 12.57 26.51 -35.69
C ARG A 327 12.32 25.00 -35.77
N PHE A 328 11.73 24.42 -34.72
CA PHE A 328 11.34 23.02 -34.73
C PHE A 328 10.29 22.72 -35.81
N ALA A 329 9.29 23.60 -35.95
CA ALA A 329 8.18 23.45 -36.89
C ALA A 329 8.58 23.64 -38.37
N GLU A 330 9.73 24.27 -38.65
CA GLU A 330 10.18 24.56 -40.01
C GLU A 330 10.34 23.29 -40.87
N GLY A 331 9.65 23.28 -42.02
CA GLY A 331 9.71 22.22 -43.01
C GLY A 331 8.87 20.98 -42.68
N LEU A 332 8.21 20.93 -41.51
CA LEU A 332 7.37 19.80 -41.13
C LEU A 332 6.00 19.84 -41.83
N GLN A 333 5.48 18.66 -42.14
CA GLN A 333 4.11 18.49 -42.64
C GLN A 333 3.13 18.29 -41.47
N ASP A 334 3.60 17.60 -40.43
CA ASP A 334 2.78 17.16 -39.30
C ASP A 334 3.58 17.25 -38.00
N VAL A 335 2.90 17.58 -36.90
CA VAL A 335 3.46 17.62 -35.55
C VAL A 335 2.54 16.84 -34.60
N LEU A 336 3.13 15.92 -33.85
CA LEU A 336 2.50 15.23 -32.73
C LEU A 336 3.02 15.80 -31.40
N VAL A 337 2.14 16.33 -30.57
CA VAL A 337 2.44 16.81 -29.22
C VAL A 337 2.10 15.71 -28.22
N VAL A 338 3.12 15.14 -27.58
CA VAL A 338 3.02 14.08 -26.58
C VAL A 338 3.26 14.69 -25.20
N GLU A 339 2.16 15.05 -24.53
CA GLU A 339 2.17 15.67 -23.20
C GLU A 339 1.13 15.04 -22.26
N GLU A 340 1.33 15.19 -20.96
CA GLU A 340 0.49 14.65 -19.89
C GLU A 340 0.24 15.75 -18.83
N LYS A 341 -1.00 16.06 -18.42
CA LYS A 341 -2.27 15.36 -18.64
C LYS A 341 -3.16 16.04 -19.68
N ARG A 342 -3.78 17.19 -19.37
CA ARG A 342 -4.54 17.99 -20.34
C ARG A 342 -3.59 18.70 -21.31
N GLY A 343 -4.08 19.03 -22.51
CA GLY A 343 -3.35 19.87 -23.47
C GLY A 343 -2.91 21.18 -22.83
N PHE A 344 -1.64 21.54 -23.04
CA PHE A 344 -1.03 22.73 -22.46
C PHE A 344 0.11 23.26 -23.34
N ILE A 345 1.02 22.39 -23.78
CA ILE A 345 2.04 22.72 -24.79
C ILE A 345 1.41 22.74 -26.18
N GLU A 346 0.46 21.84 -26.46
CA GLU A 346 -0.29 21.80 -27.72
C GLU A 346 -0.95 23.15 -28.01
N ASP A 347 -1.67 23.70 -27.03
CA ASP A 347 -2.35 25.00 -27.14
C ASP A 347 -1.37 26.15 -27.38
N GLN A 348 -0.22 26.14 -26.68
CA GLN A 348 0.84 27.14 -26.85
C GLN A 348 1.46 27.06 -28.24
N LEU A 349 1.78 25.86 -28.71
CA LEU A 349 2.36 25.64 -30.03
C LEU A 349 1.41 26.10 -31.14
N MET A 350 0.13 25.74 -31.05
CA MET A 350 -0.90 26.20 -31.99
C MET A 350 -0.96 27.73 -32.02
N ARG A 351 -0.97 28.38 -30.86
CA ARG A 351 -0.95 29.85 -30.75
C ARG A 351 0.29 30.47 -31.40
N ILE A 352 1.48 29.92 -31.15
CA ILE A 352 2.74 30.42 -31.73
C ILE A 352 2.72 30.30 -33.26
N LEU A 353 2.23 29.17 -33.79
CA LEU A 353 2.21 28.89 -35.22
C LEU A 353 1.03 29.55 -35.96
N TYR A 354 0.00 30.04 -35.27
CA TYR A 354 -1.22 30.57 -35.89
C TYR A 354 -0.98 31.77 -36.82
N ASN A 355 0.05 32.58 -36.57
CA ASN A 355 0.40 33.72 -37.42
C ASN A 355 1.52 33.40 -38.45
N VAL A 356 1.98 32.15 -38.53
CA VAL A 356 2.89 31.69 -39.59
C VAL A 356 2.10 31.52 -40.89
N GLU A 357 2.72 31.81 -42.03
CA GLU A 357 2.13 31.62 -43.36
C GLU A 357 1.50 30.21 -43.49
N ALA A 358 0.25 30.13 -43.94
CA ALA A 358 -0.52 28.88 -43.94
C ALA A 358 0.15 27.76 -44.76
N SER A 359 0.85 28.10 -45.84
CA SER A 359 1.62 27.16 -46.68
C SER A 359 2.81 26.51 -45.97
N LYS A 360 3.31 27.12 -44.89
CA LYS A 360 4.47 26.70 -44.11
C LYS A 360 4.10 26.12 -42.74
N ARG A 361 2.81 26.12 -42.40
CA ARG A 361 2.33 25.68 -41.10
C ARG A 361 2.08 24.17 -41.11
N PRO A 362 2.71 23.38 -40.21
CA PRO A 362 2.37 21.97 -40.07
C PRO A 362 0.99 21.82 -39.45
N ILE A 363 0.40 20.65 -39.64
CA ILE A 363 -0.77 20.24 -38.85
C ILE A 363 -0.30 19.85 -37.46
N VAL A 364 -0.90 20.44 -36.43
CA VAL A 364 -0.57 20.14 -35.02
C VAL A 364 -1.67 19.24 -34.47
N THR A 365 -1.26 18.10 -33.92
CA THR A 365 -2.13 17.13 -33.25
C THR A 365 -1.52 16.73 -31.92
N GLY A 366 -2.34 16.20 -31.01
CA GLY A 366 -1.90 15.78 -29.70
C GLY A 366 -3.04 15.06 -29.00
N LYS A 367 -3.85 15.81 -28.24
CA LYS A 367 -5.06 15.28 -27.61
C LYS A 367 -6.11 14.87 -28.62
N ARG A 368 -6.20 15.63 -29.71
CA ARG A 368 -7.08 15.32 -30.84
C ARG A 368 -6.28 15.28 -32.14
N ASP A 369 -6.80 14.53 -33.10
CA ASP A 369 -6.33 14.57 -34.47
C ASP A 369 -6.90 15.78 -35.23
N GLU A 370 -6.52 15.93 -36.50
CA GLU A 370 -6.98 17.03 -37.36
C GLU A 370 -8.49 17.03 -37.66
N ARG A 371 -9.19 15.93 -37.36
CA ARG A 371 -10.65 15.78 -37.53
C ARG A 371 -11.39 16.01 -36.22
N GLY A 372 -10.66 16.26 -35.13
CA GLY A 372 -11.19 16.42 -33.79
C GLY A 372 -11.45 15.09 -33.06
N ALA A 373 -11.06 13.94 -33.62
CA ALA A 373 -11.17 12.66 -32.93
C ALA A 373 -10.11 12.54 -31.82
N PRO A 374 -10.41 11.88 -30.68
CA PRO A 374 -9.40 11.65 -29.64
C PRO A 374 -8.19 10.89 -30.16
N LEU A 375 -6.98 11.33 -29.81
CA LEU A 375 -5.71 10.70 -30.21
C LEU A 375 -4.88 10.32 -28.98
N LEU A 376 -4.52 11.29 -28.15
CA LEU A 376 -3.92 11.06 -26.82
C LEU A 376 -4.91 11.48 -25.72
N PRO A 377 -5.11 10.68 -24.65
CA PRO A 377 -6.08 11.01 -23.62
C PRO A 377 -5.67 12.27 -22.84
N SER A 378 -6.70 13.00 -22.37
CA SER A 378 -6.53 14.11 -21.40
C SER A 378 -6.79 13.66 -19.97
N GLU A 379 -7.24 12.42 -19.77
CA GLU A 379 -7.37 11.74 -18.49
C GLU A 379 -6.34 10.60 -18.32
N GLY A 380 -6.23 10.06 -17.09
CA GLY A 380 -5.26 9.03 -16.72
C GLY A 380 -3.78 9.41 -16.89
N GLU A 381 -2.95 8.38 -16.89
CA GLU A 381 -1.53 8.41 -17.29
C GLU A 381 -1.43 7.91 -18.75
N LEU A 382 -0.52 8.49 -19.53
CA LEU A 382 -0.05 7.95 -20.79
C LEU A 382 0.78 6.69 -20.54
N THR A 383 0.65 5.72 -21.44
CA THR A 383 1.52 4.54 -21.52
C THR A 383 2.32 4.60 -22.82
N PRO A 384 3.48 3.90 -22.90
CA PRO A 384 4.21 3.76 -24.15
C PRO A 384 3.34 3.23 -25.29
N THR A 385 2.41 2.30 -25.02
CA THR A 385 1.49 1.76 -26.03
C THR A 385 0.56 2.83 -26.60
N ILE A 386 -0.03 3.68 -25.76
CA ILE A 386 -0.89 4.78 -26.22
C ILE A 386 -0.10 5.73 -27.14
N VAL A 387 1.14 6.06 -26.76
CA VAL A 387 2.03 6.90 -27.58
C VAL A 387 2.40 6.17 -28.89
N ALA A 388 2.63 4.86 -28.84
CA ALA A 388 2.92 4.01 -29.98
C ALA A 388 1.76 3.99 -31.00
N SER A 389 0.51 3.82 -30.53
CA SER A 389 -0.70 3.89 -31.37
C SER A 389 -0.80 5.25 -32.06
N ALA A 390 -0.58 6.34 -31.33
CA ALA A 390 -0.62 7.70 -31.88
C ALA A 390 0.47 7.92 -32.95
N LEU A 391 1.70 7.45 -32.69
CA LEU A 391 2.81 7.53 -33.65
C LEU A 391 2.51 6.78 -34.94
N VAL A 392 2.00 5.54 -34.86
CA VAL A 392 1.62 4.75 -36.04
C VAL A 392 0.51 5.44 -36.83
N ALA A 393 -0.49 6.01 -36.15
CA ALA A 393 -1.56 6.76 -36.81
C ALA A 393 -1.01 7.96 -37.61
N ARG A 394 -0.04 8.70 -37.07
CA ARG A 394 0.60 9.83 -37.78
C ARG A 394 1.48 9.37 -38.95
N LEU A 395 2.27 8.31 -38.76
CA LEU A 395 3.08 7.73 -39.84
C LEU A 395 2.20 7.26 -41.01
N ARG A 396 1.09 6.58 -40.72
CA ARG A 396 0.12 6.12 -41.71
C ARG A 396 -0.44 7.27 -42.53
N ARG A 397 -0.80 8.38 -41.87
CA ARG A 397 -1.28 9.61 -42.52
C ARG A 397 -0.25 10.19 -43.50
N LEU A 398 1.03 10.13 -43.16
CA LEU A 398 2.12 10.62 -44.02
C LEU A 398 2.49 9.65 -45.16
N GLY A 399 1.74 8.56 -45.32
CA GLY A 399 1.94 7.55 -46.36
C GLY A 399 2.90 6.43 -45.96
N HIS A 400 3.34 6.38 -44.71
CA HIS A 400 4.21 5.32 -44.20
C HIS A 400 3.36 4.22 -43.56
N GLN A 401 3.10 3.17 -44.33
CA GLN A 401 2.43 1.95 -43.86
C GLN A 401 3.44 0.81 -43.79
N SER A 402 3.74 0.34 -42.57
CA SER A 402 4.66 -0.78 -42.35
C SER A 402 3.91 -1.94 -41.68
N PRO A 403 3.73 -3.09 -42.35
CA PRO A 403 3.11 -4.26 -41.74
C PRO A 403 3.80 -4.70 -40.44
N VAL A 404 5.12 -4.48 -40.33
CA VAL A 404 5.91 -4.79 -39.13
C VAL A 404 5.51 -3.89 -37.96
N LEU A 405 5.34 -2.59 -38.19
CA LEU A 405 4.92 -1.66 -37.13
C LEU A 405 3.48 -1.94 -36.68
N GLU A 406 2.57 -2.21 -37.62
CA GLU A 406 1.19 -2.60 -37.32
C GLU A 406 1.13 -3.89 -36.50
N GLN A 407 1.95 -4.89 -36.85
CA GLN A 407 2.03 -6.15 -36.09
C GLN A 407 2.59 -5.94 -34.68
N ARG A 408 3.63 -5.11 -34.53
CA ARG A 408 4.21 -4.77 -33.21
C ARG A 408 3.19 -4.00 -32.37
N LEU A 409 2.45 -3.07 -32.97
CA LEU A 409 1.40 -2.33 -32.28
C LEU A 409 0.28 -3.26 -31.80
N ALA A 410 -0.25 -4.10 -32.68
CA ALA A 410 -1.30 -5.07 -32.34
C ALA A 410 -0.86 -6.00 -31.20
N ARG A 411 0.42 -6.39 -31.16
CA ARG A 411 0.99 -7.16 -30.04
C ARG A 411 0.98 -6.36 -28.73
N LEU A 412 1.39 -5.09 -28.73
CA LEU A 412 1.38 -4.25 -27.53
C LEU A 412 -0.05 -4.03 -27.01
N GLU A 413 -1.00 -3.75 -27.92
CA GLU A 413 -2.41 -3.56 -27.60
C GLU A 413 -3.04 -4.83 -27.03
N ALA A 414 -2.66 -6.02 -27.53
CA ALA A 414 -3.12 -7.30 -27.02
C ALA A 414 -2.70 -7.56 -25.56
N PHE A 415 -1.56 -7.03 -25.12
CA PHE A 415 -1.14 -7.17 -23.72
C PHE A 415 -1.80 -6.11 -22.79
N GLU A 416 -2.17 -4.93 -23.31
CA GLU A 416 -2.92 -3.94 -22.51
C GLU A 416 -4.37 -4.35 -22.33
N ASN A 417 -4.97 -4.97 -23.35
CA ASN A 417 -6.32 -5.51 -23.34
C ASN A 417 -6.29 -7.03 -23.57
N PRO A 418 -5.81 -7.84 -22.61
CA PRO A 418 -5.84 -9.28 -22.76
C PRO A 418 -7.30 -9.71 -22.90
N ALA A 419 -7.68 -10.21 -24.08
CA ALA A 419 -8.97 -10.87 -24.27
C ALA A 419 -9.08 -11.92 -23.16
N THR A 420 -10.07 -11.78 -22.28
CA THR A 420 -10.25 -12.59 -21.07
C THR A 420 -10.45 -14.07 -21.44
N THR A 421 -9.35 -14.80 -21.63
CA THR A 421 -9.34 -16.26 -21.79
C THR A 421 -9.36 -16.97 -20.44
N SER A 422 -9.12 -16.26 -19.35
CA SER A 422 -9.18 -16.76 -17.98
C SER A 422 -10.24 -16.05 -17.15
N ALA A 423 -10.89 -16.79 -16.24
CA ALA A 423 -11.87 -16.25 -15.31
C ALA A 423 -11.24 -15.11 -14.48
N PRO A 424 -11.90 -13.94 -14.34
CA PRO A 424 -11.34 -12.83 -13.59
C PRO A 424 -11.11 -13.23 -12.14
N ILE A 425 -9.92 -12.97 -11.62
CA ILE A 425 -9.62 -13.17 -10.19
C ILE A 425 -10.49 -12.19 -9.40
N LYS A 426 -11.40 -12.73 -8.59
CA LYS A 426 -12.33 -11.92 -7.78
C LYS A 426 -11.65 -11.32 -6.54
N LEU A 427 -10.51 -11.86 -6.12
CA LEU A 427 -9.74 -11.36 -4.98
C LEU A 427 -8.82 -10.19 -5.38
N ALA A 428 -9.14 -8.99 -4.91
CA ALA A 428 -8.26 -7.83 -4.95
C ALA A 428 -7.74 -7.44 -3.55
N ARG A 429 -6.52 -6.89 -3.49
CA ARG A 429 -5.95 -6.30 -2.27
C ARG A 429 -6.48 -4.87 -2.08
N THR A 430 -7.65 -4.72 -1.46
CA THR A 430 -8.20 -3.41 -1.12
C THR A 430 -7.43 -2.74 0.03
N PRO A 431 -7.25 -1.41 0.03
CA PRO A 431 -6.64 -0.69 1.15
C PRO A 431 -7.34 -0.99 2.47
N PHE A 432 -6.56 -1.27 3.53
CA PHE A 432 -7.10 -1.74 4.80
C PHE A 432 -6.27 -1.31 6.01
N PHE A 433 -6.86 -1.33 7.19
CA PHE A 433 -6.17 -0.96 8.42
C PHE A 433 -5.05 -1.95 8.79
N CYS A 434 -3.96 -1.43 9.36
CA CYS A 434 -2.91 -2.26 9.94
C CYS A 434 -3.45 -3.14 11.09
N SER A 435 -2.79 -4.26 11.38
CA SER A 435 -3.09 -5.06 12.57
C SER A 435 -2.98 -4.22 13.84
N GLY A 436 -4.01 -4.22 14.69
CA GLY A 436 -4.07 -3.40 15.91
C GLY A 436 -4.15 -1.89 15.67
N CYS A 437 -4.57 -1.45 14.48
CA CYS A 437 -4.75 -0.03 14.17
C CYS A 437 -5.83 0.61 15.08
N PRO A 438 -5.60 1.82 15.64
CA PRO A 438 -6.61 2.55 16.42
C PRO A 438 -7.88 2.88 15.62
N HIS A 439 -7.77 2.97 14.29
CA HIS A 439 -8.90 3.23 13.40
C HIS A 439 -9.88 2.06 13.28
N ASN A 440 -9.51 0.84 13.72
CA ASN A 440 -10.44 -0.28 13.80
C ASN A 440 -11.61 -0.01 14.76
N SER A 441 -11.39 0.80 15.80
CA SER A 441 -12.42 1.18 16.77
C SER A 441 -12.92 2.60 16.56
N SER A 442 -12.01 3.58 16.39
CA SER A 442 -12.37 5.00 16.34
C SER A 442 -13.23 5.43 15.14
N THR A 443 -13.20 4.67 14.04
CA THR A 443 -14.04 4.96 12.86
C THR A 443 -15.46 4.43 12.98
N LYS A 444 -15.78 3.59 13.99
CA LYS A 444 -17.16 3.16 14.24
C LYS A 444 -18.01 4.35 14.67
N VAL A 445 -19.28 4.36 14.25
CA VAL A 445 -20.31 5.33 14.67
C VAL A 445 -21.53 4.61 15.24
N PRO A 446 -22.33 5.26 16.11
CA PRO A 446 -23.56 4.69 16.65
C PRO A 446 -24.58 4.34 15.56
N GLU A 447 -25.44 3.37 15.84
CA GLU A 447 -26.58 3.04 14.96
C GLU A 447 -27.44 4.29 14.67
N GLY A 448 -27.87 4.44 13.42
CA GLY A 448 -28.59 5.63 12.92
C GLY A 448 -27.72 6.84 12.57
N SER A 449 -26.42 6.82 12.86
CA SER A 449 -25.49 7.91 12.51
C SER A 449 -24.61 7.58 11.30
N ARG A 450 -24.10 8.63 10.66
CA ARG A 450 -22.99 8.54 9.69
C ARG A 450 -21.79 9.35 10.15
N ALA A 451 -20.63 9.00 9.60
CA ALA A 451 -19.44 9.83 9.64
C ALA A 451 -19.10 10.38 8.26
N MET A 452 -18.35 11.47 8.23
CA MET A 452 -17.60 11.91 7.05
C MET A 452 -16.13 11.53 7.17
N ALA A 453 -15.49 11.30 6.02
CA ALA A 453 -14.06 11.02 5.96
C ALA A 453 -13.24 12.31 6.05
N GLY A 454 -12.02 12.17 6.55
CA GLY A 454 -10.96 13.16 6.41
C GLY A 454 -9.78 12.57 5.66
N ILE A 455 -8.82 13.43 5.31
CA ILE A 455 -7.61 12.97 4.62
C ILE A 455 -6.67 12.32 5.63
N GLY A 456 -6.41 11.02 5.46
CA GLY A 456 -5.62 10.22 6.40
C GLY A 456 -5.95 8.73 6.32
N CYS A 457 -5.34 7.91 7.19
CA CYS A 457 -5.64 6.48 7.23
C CYS A 457 -7.15 6.22 7.43
N HIS A 458 -7.83 7.07 8.20
CA HIS A 458 -9.27 6.98 8.46
C HIS A 458 -10.12 7.17 7.20
N GLY A 459 -9.59 7.77 6.12
CA GLY A 459 -10.24 7.80 4.80
C GLY A 459 -10.46 6.41 4.20
N MET A 460 -9.66 5.40 4.58
CA MET A 460 -9.91 4.01 4.17
C MET A 460 -11.24 3.45 4.71
N ALA A 461 -11.88 4.11 5.67
CA ALA A 461 -13.24 3.76 6.10
C ALA A 461 -14.28 3.92 4.98
N LEU A 462 -14.02 4.74 3.95
CA LEU A 462 -14.86 4.86 2.75
C LEU A 462 -15.01 3.52 2.02
N SER A 463 -13.96 2.68 2.03
CA SER A 463 -13.98 1.35 1.41
C SER A 463 -14.53 0.27 2.34
N MET A 464 -15.08 0.64 3.51
CA MET A 464 -15.63 -0.28 4.50
C MET A 464 -17.09 0.08 4.79
N PRO A 465 -18.07 -0.51 4.07
CA PRO A 465 -19.48 -0.15 4.21
C PRO A 465 -20.00 -0.21 5.65
N SER A 466 -19.50 -1.16 6.45
CA SER A 466 -19.86 -1.30 7.88
C SER A 466 -19.46 -0.11 8.76
N ARG A 467 -18.66 0.84 8.25
CA ARG A 467 -18.23 2.04 8.97
C ARG A 467 -19.17 3.23 8.77
N ARG A 468 -20.09 3.19 7.80
CA ARG A 468 -21.00 4.30 7.48
C ARG A 468 -20.27 5.64 7.42
N THR A 469 -19.14 5.64 6.72
CA THR A 469 -18.32 6.83 6.49
C THR A 469 -18.46 7.19 5.04
N ASP A 470 -18.98 8.39 4.76
CA ASP A 470 -19.35 8.84 3.42
C ASP A 470 -18.76 10.21 3.13
N LEU A 471 -18.49 10.51 1.86
CA LEU A 471 -17.93 11.78 1.38
C LEU A 471 -16.53 12.10 1.97
N ILE A 472 -15.79 12.93 1.25
CA ILE A 472 -14.50 13.45 1.69
C ILE A 472 -14.36 14.89 1.18
N SER A 473 -13.71 15.75 1.97
CA SER A 473 -13.35 17.13 1.58
C SER A 473 -11.84 17.29 1.51
N HIS A 474 -11.39 18.45 1.05
CA HIS A 474 -9.97 18.82 1.05
C HIS A 474 -9.43 19.05 2.47
N MET A 475 -8.11 18.93 2.61
CA MET A 475 -7.41 18.96 3.90
C MET A 475 -7.58 20.32 4.57
N GLY A 476 -8.10 20.32 5.80
CA GLY A 476 -8.37 21.53 6.59
C GLY A 476 -9.81 22.03 6.56
N ALA A 477 -10.67 21.47 5.70
CA ALA A 477 -12.08 21.84 5.60
C ALA A 477 -13.03 20.65 5.90
N GLU A 478 -12.49 19.57 6.48
CA GLU A 478 -13.28 18.43 6.92
C GLU A 478 -14.45 18.86 7.81
N GLY A 479 -15.65 18.37 7.51
CA GLY A 479 -16.89 18.62 8.26
C GLY A 479 -17.58 19.93 7.92
N VAL A 480 -16.89 20.90 7.30
CA VAL A 480 -17.47 22.22 6.97
C VAL A 480 -18.55 22.11 5.89
N ASN A 481 -18.49 21.09 5.02
CA ASN A 481 -19.57 20.77 4.09
C ASN A 481 -20.91 20.45 4.78
N TRP A 482 -20.90 20.12 6.08
CA TRP A 482 -22.13 20.00 6.87
C TRP A 482 -22.85 21.33 7.05
N ILE A 483 -22.13 22.46 7.12
CA ILE A 483 -22.74 23.80 7.19
C ILE A 483 -23.68 24.01 6.00
N GLY A 484 -23.29 23.56 4.81
CA GLY A 484 -24.11 23.63 3.60
C GLY A 484 -25.22 22.57 3.51
N GLN A 485 -25.12 21.45 4.25
CA GLN A 485 -26.11 20.37 4.23
C GLN A 485 -27.19 20.53 5.30
N ALA A 486 -26.80 20.90 6.53
CA ALA A 486 -27.65 20.88 7.72
C ALA A 486 -28.99 21.63 7.55
N PRO A 487 -29.07 22.79 6.86
CA PRO A 487 -30.35 23.48 6.66
C PRO A 487 -31.35 22.75 5.75
N PHE A 488 -30.92 21.74 4.98
CA PHE A 488 -31.71 21.12 3.92
C PHE A 488 -31.97 19.61 4.14
N THR A 489 -31.76 19.12 5.35
CA THR A 489 -31.95 17.71 5.71
C THR A 489 -32.64 17.56 7.06
N THR A 490 -33.31 16.43 7.28
CA THR A 490 -33.88 16.06 8.58
C THR A 490 -32.84 15.46 9.52
N GLU A 491 -31.66 15.08 9.00
CA GLU A 491 -30.53 14.61 9.80
C GLU A 491 -30.02 15.74 10.70
N GLN A 492 -30.01 15.50 12.01
CA GLN A 492 -29.71 16.56 12.99
C GLN A 492 -28.23 16.66 13.35
N HIS A 493 -27.44 15.63 13.06
CA HIS A 493 -26.07 15.50 13.55
C HIS A 493 -25.25 14.56 12.67
N ILE A 494 -23.97 14.87 12.49
CA ILE A 494 -22.99 13.98 11.87
C ILE A 494 -21.72 13.86 12.71
N PHE A 495 -20.94 12.80 12.47
CA PHE A 495 -19.56 12.70 12.97
C PHE A 495 -18.56 13.08 11.87
N GLN A 496 -17.49 13.78 12.20
CA GLN A 496 -16.38 14.05 11.28
C GLN A 496 -15.10 13.37 11.78
N ASN A 497 -14.55 12.42 11.02
CA ASN A 497 -13.21 11.89 11.33
C ASN A 497 -12.15 12.92 10.93
N LEU A 498 -11.22 13.25 11.83
CA LEU A 498 -10.14 14.20 11.58
C LEU A 498 -8.85 13.67 12.20
N GLY A 499 -7.74 13.60 11.45
CA GLY A 499 -6.44 13.25 12.02
C GLY A 499 -5.84 14.39 12.85
N ASP A 500 -4.99 14.08 13.82
CA ASP A 500 -4.18 15.07 14.57
C ASP A 500 -3.24 15.89 13.68
N GLY A 501 -2.63 15.27 12.67
CA GLY A 501 -1.86 15.98 11.64
C GLY A 501 -2.72 16.98 10.85
N THR A 502 -3.92 16.58 10.44
CA THR A 502 -4.85 17.47 9.71
C THR A 502 -5.39 18.59 10.60
N TYR A 503 -5.71 18.26 11.86
CA TYR A 503 -6.10 19.24 12.85
C TYR A 503 -5.07 20.37 12.96
N THR A 504 -3.80 20.00 13.05
CA THR A 504 -2.69 20.95 13.17
C THR A 504 -2.43 21.72 11.87
N HIS A 505 -2.49 21.05 10.72
CA HIS A 505 -2.28 21.68 9.40
C HIS A 505 -3.24 22.84 9.14
N SER A 506 -4.55 22.62 9.35
CA SER A 506 -5.60 23.63 9.13
C SER A 506 -6.96 23.29 9.74
N GLY A 507 -7.16 22.09 10.29
CA GLY A 507 -8.47 21.64 10.77
C GLY A 507 -9.03 22.47 11.94
N LEU A 508 -8.18 23.19 12.69
CA LEU A 508 -8.65 24.15 13.70
C LEU A 508 -9.63 25.18 13.11
N LEU A 509 -9.38 25.67 11.89
CA LEU A 509 -10.25 26.63 11.21
C LEU A 509 -11.62 26.02 10.86
N ALA A 510 -11.67 24.73 10.52
CA ALA A 510 -12.92 24.02 10.29
C ALA A 510 -13.77 23.93 11.57
N LEU A 511 -13.16 23.60 12.71
CA LEU A 511 -13.86 23.58 14.00
C LEU A 511 -14.38 24.97 14.37
N ARG A 512 -13.57 26.02 14.18
CA ARG A 512 -13.97 27.40 14.40
C ARG A 512 -15.18 27.78 13.53
N ALA A 513 -15.17 27.42 12.26
CA ALA A 513 -16.28 27.67 11.34
C ALA A 513 -17.56 26.92 11.76
N ALA A 514 -17.44 25.66 12.17
CA ALA A 514 -18.57 24.87 12.67
C ALA A 514 -19.17 25.46 13.95
N SER A 515 -18.32 25.92 14.88
CA SER A 515 -18.72 26.62 16.10
C SER A 515 -19.47 27.92 15.78
N ALA A 516 -18.90 28.74 14.89
CA ALA A 516 -19.49 30.01 14.46
C ALA A 516 -20.84 29.83 13.75
N ALA A 517 -20.99 28.76 12.95
CA ALA A 517 -22.24 28.44 12.27
C ALA A 517 -23.31 27.80 13.20
N GLY A 518 -22.96 27.44 14.44
CA GLY A 518 -23.89 26.85 15.39
C GLY A 518 -24.44 25.47 14.97
N ILE A 519 -23.77 24.77 14.05
CA ILE A 519 -24.20 23.46 13.55
C ILE A 519 -23.92 22.34 14.55
N SER A 520 -24.83 21.37 14.62
CA SER A 520 -24.66 20.17 15.44
C SER A 520 -23.76 19.15 14.73
N ILE A 521 -22.54 18.99 15.24
CA ILE A 521 -21.52 18.10 14.67
C ILE A 521 -20.57 17.62 15.77
N THR A 522 -20.12 16.36 15.68
CA THR A 522 -19.03 15.84 16.53
C THR A 522 -17.76 15.63 15.71
N TYR A 523 -16.70 16.39 16.00
CA TYR A 523 -15.38 16.09 15.46
C TYR A 523 -14.70 14.99 16.27
N LYS A 524 -14.27 13.93 15.59
CA LYS A 524 -13.44 12.86 16.15
C LYS A 524 -11.99 13.11 15.74
N ILE A 525 -11.24 13.80 16.61
CA ILE A 525 -9.81 14.02 16.44
C ILE A 525 -9.08 12.73 16.80
N LEU A 526 -8.61 12.01 15.78
CA LEU A 526 -7.97 10.72 15.88
C LEU A 526 -6.47 10.91 16.11
N TYR A 527 -6.10 11.07 17.38
CA TYR A 527 -4.72 11.28 17.81
C TYR A 527 -3.92 9.99 17.79
N ASN A 528 -2.89 9.94 16.94
CA ASN A 528 -2.06 8.76 16.75
C ASN A 528 -0.55 9.06 16.85
N ASP A 529 -0.17 10.31 17.10
CA ASP A 529 1.21 10.79 17.32
C ASP A 529 2.14 10.63 16.10
N ALA A 530 1.59 10.37 14.92
CA ALA A 530 2.37 10.19 13.71
C ALA A 530 1.57 10.41 12.41
N VAL A 531 2.14 11.12 11.45
CA VAL A 531 1.63 11.17 10.07
C VAL A 531 1.97 9.85 9.37
N ALA A 532 1.12 8.86 9.61
CA ALA A 532 1.41 7.45 9.35
C ALA A 532 1.49 7.10 7.86
N MET A 533 0.63 7.70 7.01
CA MET A 533 0.57 7.36 5.57
C MET A 533 1.79 7.84 4.79
N THR A 534 2.47 8.88 5.26
CA THR A 534 3.61 9.51 4.57
C THR A 534 4.96 9.09 5.14
N GLY A 535 5.03 8.06 5.99
CA GLY A 535 6.30 7.56 6.52
C GLY A 535 6.45 7.58 8.04
N GLY A 536 5.46 8.06 8.81
CA GLY A 536 5.48 8.04 10.28
C GLY A 536 6.24 9.21 10.91
N GLN A 537 6.25 10.36 10.23
CA GLN A 537 6.80 11.61 10.77
C GLN A 537 5.99 12.11 11.97
N PRO A 538 6.59 12.87 12.90
CA PRO A 538 5.83 13.66 13.85
C PRO A 538 4.88 14.65 13.13
N ALA A 539 3.73 14.93 13.73
CA ALA A 539 2.88 16.04 13.28
C ALA A 539 3.58 17.39 13.55
N GLU A 540 3.35 18.39 12.68
CA GLU A 540 3.83 19.76 12.84
C GLU A 540 3.45 20.29 14.23
N GLY A 541 4.35 21.01 14.90
CA GLY A 541 4.12 21.50 16.26
C GLY A 541 4.08 20.42 17.36
N SER A 542 3.77 19.17 17.02
CA SER A 542 3.73 18.02 17.93
C SER A 542 2.87 18.27 19.17
N PHE A 543 1.69 18.86 18.97
CA PHE A 543 0.74 19.10 20.07
C PHE A 543 0.35 17.79 20.73
N ASN A 544 0.38 17.75 22.07
CA ASN A 544 -0.15 16.63 22.83
C ASN A 544 -1.68 16.75 23.00
N VAL A 545 -2.29 15.68 23.52
CA VAL A 545 -3.75 15.59 23.71
C VAL A 545 -4.31 16.71 24.60
N ALA A 546 -3.58 17.14 25.63
CA ALA A 546 -4.02 18.22 26.52
C ALA A 546 -4.01 19.58 25.81
N GLN A 547 -2.98 19.85 25.01
CA GLN A 547 -2.90 21.09 24.22
C GLN A 547 -4.05 21.17 23.20
N ILE A 548 -4.33 20.07 22.49
CA ILE A 548 -5.50 19.99 21.59
C ILE A 548 -6.79 20.20 22.38
N ALA A 549 -6.96 19.56 23.54
CA ALA A 549 -8.13 19.71 24.39
C ALA A 549 -8.38 21.18 24.79
N HIS A 550 -7.34 21.90 25.22
CA HIS A 550 -7.45 23.32 25.54
C HIS A 550 -7.76 24.20 24.33
N GLN A 551 -7.15 23.93 23.17
CA GLN A 551 -7.42 24.66 21.94
C GLN A 551 -8.88 24.49 21.50
N VAL A 552 -9.37 23.25 21.38
CA VAL A 552 -10.75 23.01 20.95
C VAL A 552 -11.76 23.56 21.96
N TRP A 553 -11.45 23.52 23.25
CA TRP A 553 -12.30 24.15 24.27
C TRP A 553 -12.42 25.67 24.05
N ALA A 554 -11.30 26.34 23.73
CA ALA A 554 -11.29 27.76 23.41
C ALA A 554 -12.06 28.12 22.12
N GLU A 555 -12.24 27.18 21.20
CA GLU A 555 -13.07 27.36 19.99
C GLU A 555 -14.59 27.26 20.26
N GLY A 556 -15.02 27.06 21.51
CA GLY A 556 -16.44 27.08 21.90
C GLY A 556 -17.14 25.72 21.88
N VAL A 557 -16.38 24.63 21.95
CA VAL A 557 -16.90 23.25 22.07
C VAL A 557 -17.84 23.13 23.28
N LYS A 558 -19.04 22.57 23.06
CA LYS A 558 -20.06 22.38 24.11
C LYS A 558 -19.77 21.18 25.01
N ARG A 559 -19.10 20.16 24.48
CA ARG A 559 -18.76 18.92 25.20
C ARG A 559 -17.51 18.27 24.59
N LEU A 560 -16.54 17.95 25.44
CA LEU A 560 -15.25 17.37 25.08
C LEU A 560 -15.00 16.03 25.80
N ALA A 561 -14.82 14.94 25.04
CA ALA A 561 -14.47 13.63 25.58
C ALA A 561 -13.10 13.16 25.08
N ILE A 562 -12.23 12.76 26.00
CA ILE A 562 -10.96 12.10 25.71
C ILE A 562 -11.20 10.60 25.83
N VAL A 563 -10.91 9.85 24.77
CA VAL A 563 -11.09 8.40 24.71
C VAL A 563 -9.74 7.74 24.47
N SER A 564 -9.32 6.80 25.32
CA SER A 564 -8.01 6.14 25.18
C SER A 564 -8.05 4.62 25.42
N ASP A 565 -7.05 3.90 24.89
CA ASP A 565 -6.77 2.50 25.23
C ASP A 565 -6.19 2.33 26.63
N ASP A 566 -5.63 3.40 27.21
CA ASP A 566 -5.16 3.47 28.59
C ASP A 566 -5.51 4.83 29.20
N PRO A 567 -6.72 5.00 29.78
CA PRO A 567 -7.12 6.23 30.47
C PRO A 567 -6.27 6.55 31.70
N SER A 568 -5.65 5.54 32.32
CA SER A 568 -4.91 5.69 33.59
C SER A 568 -3.59 6.43 33.43
N LYS A 569 -3.09 6.57 32.20
CA LYS A 569 -1.88 7.34 31.89
C LYS A 569 -2.03 8.85 32.10
N TYR A 570 -3.26 9.34 32.19
CA TYR A 570 -3.53 10.76 32.40
C TYR A 570 -3.56 11.11 33.89
N PRO A 571 -2.87 12.18 34.30
CA PRO A 571 -2.89 12.60 35.70
C PRO A 571 -4.27 13.14 36.09
N GLN A 572 -4.63 12.98 37.36
CA GLN A 572 -5.82 13.60 37.92
C GLN A 572 -5.64 15.12 38.10
N GLY A 573 -6.75 15.87 38.18
CA GLY A 573 -6.76 17.32 38.39
C GLY A 573 -6.91 18.14 37.10
N ASN A 574 -6.38 19.37 37.10
CA ASN A 574 -6.57 20.36 36.02
C ASN A 574 -5.69 20.11 34.78
N TYR A 575 -5.45 18.84 34.43
CA TYR A 575 -4.66 18.47 33.24
C TYR A 575 -5.40 18.74 31.92
N PHE A 576 -6.72 18.66 31.97
CA PHE A 576 -7.62 18.98 30.86
C PHE A 576 -8.51 20.18 31.22
N PRO A 577 -9.10 20.89 30.24
CA PRO A 577 -10.03 21.97 30.52
C PRO A 577 -11.24 21.49 31.36
N GLN A 578 -11.75 22.38 32.22
CA GLN A 578 -12.90 22.09 33.08
C GLN A 578 -14.12 21.74 32.23
N GLY A 579 -14.71 20.55 32.45
CA GLY A 579 -15.81 20.02 31.64
C GLY A 579 -15.40 18.92 30.65
N ALA A 580 -14.10 18.67 30.48
CA ALA A 580 -13.60 17.50 29.77
C ALA A 580 -13.79 16.21 30.60
N SER A 581 -14.03 15.09 29.93
CA SER A 581 -14.17 13.77 30.56
C SER A 581 -13.23 12.75 29.90
N VAL A 582 -12.64 11.85 30.68
CA VAL A 582 -11.75 10.79 30.17
C VAL A 582 -12.45 9.44 30.24
N HIS A 583 -12.42 8.68 29.14
CA HIS A 583 -13.12 7.40 28.99
C HIS A 583 -12.21 6.33 28.40
N HIS A 584 -12.47 5.07 28.73
CA HIS A 584 -11.84 3.95 28.02
C HIS A 584 -12.48 3.77 26.64
N ARG A 585 -11.71 3.35 25.62
CA ARG A 585 -12.22 3.09 24.26
C ARG A 585 -13.40 2.12 24.14
N ARG A 586 -13.69 1.34 25.20
CA ARG A 586 -14.85 0.44 25.27
C ARG A 586 -16.15 1.19 25.47
N GLU A 587 -16.08 2.41 26.01
CA GLU A 587 -17.22 3.30 26.27
C GLU A 587 -17.51 4.20 25.06
N LEU A 588 -16.76 4.06 23.95
CA LEU A 588 -16.86 4.94 22.78
C LEU A 588 -18.27 5.01 22.18
N ASP A 589 -19.02 3.91 22.11
CA ASP A 589 -20.39 3.94 21.57
C ASP A 589 -21.32 4.78 22.46
N GLN A 590 -21.23 4.59 23.79
CA GLN A 590 -22.00 5.36 24.77
C GLN A 590 -21.68 6.86 24.68
N VAL A 591 -20.38 7.20 24.66
CA VAL A 591 -19.93 8.60 24.53
C VAL A 591 -20.43 9.21 23.22
N GLN A 592 -20.33 8.49 22.10
CA GLN A 592 -20.81 9.01 20.81
C GLN A 592 -22.33 9.25 20.82
N ARG A 593 -23.13 8.38 21.46
CA ARG A 593 -24.58 8.58 21.59
C ARG A 593 -24.91 9.83 22.42
N GLU A 594 -24.20 10.05 23.53
CA GLU A 594 -24.31 11.27 24.33
C GLU A 594 -24.02 12.51 23.47
N LEU A 595 -22.90 12.53 22.74
CA LEU A 595 -22.49 13.70 21.95
C LEU A 595 -23.41 14.00 20.76
N ARG A 596 -23.99 12.96 20.15
CA ARG A 596 -24.92 13.08 19.03
C ARG A 596 -26.14 13.93 19.37
N ASP A 597 -26.60 13.85 20.62
CA ASP A 597 -27.85 14.47 21.06
C ASP A 597 -27.61 15.90 21.62
N ILE A 598 -26.36 16.36 21.66
CA ILE A 598 -25.98 17.72 22.09
C ILE A 598 -25.97 18.66 20.88
N LYS A 599 -26.71 19.77 20.98
CA LYS A 599 -26.71 20.81 19.94
C LYS A 599 -25.39 21.59 19.90
N GLY A 600 -24.93 21.88 18.68
CA GLY A 600 -23.69 22.62 18.43
C GLY A 600 -22.44 21.74 18.31
N LEU A 601 -21.27 22.37 18.37
CA LEU A 601 -19.98 21.69 18.20
C LEU A 601 -19.62 20.83 19.43
N THR A 602 -19.38 19.54 19.22
CA THR A 602 -18.81 18.61 20.21
C THR A 602 -17.55 17.94 19.69
N VAL A 603 -16.67 17.47 20.58
CA VAL A 603 -15.39 16.87 20.20
C VAL A 603 -15.09 15.58 20.97
N ILE A 604 -14.61 14.57 20.25
CA ILE A 604 -13.91 13.40 20.80
C ILE A 604 -12.44 13.51 20.40
N ILE A 605 -11.53 13.49 21.37
CA ILE A 605 -10.11 13.21 21.11
C ILE A 605 -9.89 11.73 21.38
N TYR A 606 -9.74 10.93 20.31
CA TYR A 606 -9.45 9.52 20.40
C TYR A 606 -7.93 9.31 20.36
N ASP A 607 -7.34 9.02 21.52
CA ASP A 607 -5.90 8.91 21.70
C ASP A 607 -5.44 7.45 21.78
N GLN A 608 -4.77 7.02 20.71
CA GLN A 608 -4.07 5.75 20.65
C GLN A 608 -3.00 5.78 19.54
N THR A 609 -1.74 5.59 19.91
CA THR A 609 -0.60 5.67 18.97
C THR A 609 -0.75 4.73 17.76
N CYS A 610 -0.30 5.21 16.58
CA CYS A 610 -0.27 4.46 15.34
C CYS A 610 0.38 3.06 15.51
N ALA A 611 -0.29 2.01 15.03
CA ALA A 611 0.17 0.63 15.21
C ALA A 611 1.48 0.32 14.47
N ALA A 612 1.68 0.90 13.28
CA ALA A 612 2.94 0.74 12.54
C ALA A 612 4.10 1.41 13.27
N GLU A 613 3.85 2.57 13.87
CA GLU A 613 4.87 3.31 14.62
C GLU A 613 5.17 2.66 15.97
N LYS A 614 4.16 2.16 16.70
CA LYS A 614 4.36 1.30 17.89
C LYS A 614 5.33 0.15 17.58
N ARG A 615 5.16 -0.53 16.43
CA ARG A 615 6.06 -1.62 16.00
C ARG A 615 7.49 -1.13 15.74
N ARG A 616 7.66 -0.01 15.04
CA ARG A 616 8.98 0.57 14.73
C ARG A 616 9.72 1.00 16.00
N ARG A 617 9.04 1.71 16.91
CA ARG A 617 9.61 2.14 18.18
C ARG A 617 9.98 0.96 19.08
N ARG A 618 9.15 -0.10 19.16
CA ARG A 618 9.48 -1.34 19.87
C ARG A 618 10.75 -2.01 19.34
N LYS A 619 10.92 -2.10 18.02
CA LYS A 619 12.16 -2.63 17.41
C LYS A 619 13.41 -1.81 17.78
N ARG A 620 13.25 -0.50 18.01
CA ARG A 620 14.31 0.44 18.41
C ARG A 620 14.47 0.54 19.94
N GLY A 621 13.68 -0.17 20.74
CA GLY A 621 13.68 -0.03 22.20
C GLY A 621 13.06 1.26 22.74
N LEU A 622 12.35 2.03 21.90
CA LEU A 622 11.78 3.34 22.24
C LEU A 622 10.29 3.30 22.64
N TYR A 623 9.71 2.10 22.78
CA TYR A 623 8.32 1.93 23.19
C TYR A 623 8.16 0.60 23.94
N PRO A 624 7.32 0.53 24.99
CA PRO A 624 7.11 -0.69 25.75
C PRO A 624 6.69 -1.86 24.84
N ASP A 625 7.39 -2.98 24.96
CA ASP A 625 6.98 -4.23 24.34
C ASP A 625 6.33 -5.15 25.38
N PRO A 626 4.98 -5.30 25.38
CA PRO A 626 4.33 -6.17 26.34
C PRO A 626 4.85 -7.60 26.19
N GLN A 627 5.28 -8.21 27.29
CA GLN A 627 5.52 -9.66 27.37
C GLN A 627 4.19 -10.42 27.44
N LYS A 628 3.30 -10.12 26.50
CA LYS A 628 1.97 -10.69 26.36
C LYS A 628 1.76 -11.01 24.88
N ARG A 629 1.27 -12.22 24.58
CA ARG A 629 0.94 -12.66 23.21
C ARG A 629 -0.39 -13.39 23.20
N ALA A 630 -1.20 -13.14 22.17
CA ALA A 630 -2.46 -13.84 21.98
C ALA A 630 -2.21 -15.15 21.22
N PHE A 631 -2.82 -16.23 21.68
CA PHE A 631 -2.74 -17.56 21.08
C PHE A 631 -4.15 -18.16 21.01
N ILE A 632 -4.42 -18.94 19.97
CA ILE A 632 -5.72 -19.60 19.77
C ILE A 632 -5.48 -21.10 19.82
N ASN A 633 -6.22 -21.80 20.69
CA ASN A 633 -6.35 -23.26 20.62
C ASN A 633 -7.31 -23.61 19.47
N GLU A 634 -6.77 -24.11 18.36
CA GLU A 634 -7.53 -24.39 17.15
C GLU A 634 -8.56 -25.51 17.32
N LEU A 635 -8.36 -26.43 18.27
CA LEU A 635 -9.33 -27.50 18.56
C LEU A 635 -10.57 -26.99 19.29
N VAL A 636 -10.41 -25.91 20.07
CA VAL A 636 -11.53 -25.20 20.71
C VAL A 636 -12.17 -24.20 19.75
N CYS A 637 -11.40 -23.66 18.81
CA CYS A 637 -11.91 -22.70 17.84
C CYS A 637 -13.02 -23.31 16.94
N GLU A 638 -14.14 -22.60 16.79
CA GLU A 638 -15.21 -22.98 15.87
C GLU A 638 -15.12 -22.30 14.49
N GLY A 639 -14.11 -21.44 14.28
CA GLY A 639 -13.89 -20.79 12.99
C GLY A 639 -14.88 -19.66 12.65
N CYS A 640 -15.73 -19.25 13.60
CA CYS A 640 -16.85 -18.31 13.38
C CYS A 640 -16.48 -16.90 12.91
N GLY A 641 -15.22 -16.47 13.09
CA GLY A 641 -14.78 -15.14 12.67
C GLY A 641 -15.19 -13.98 13.58
N ASP A 642 -15.84 -14.23 14.72
CA ASP A 642 -16.25 -13.18 15.66
C ASP A 642 -15.04 -12.36 16.20
N CYS A 643 -13.89 -13.00 16.38
CA CYS A 643 -12.64 -12.29 16.71
C CYS A 643 -12.18 -11.32 15.59
N SER A 644 -12.46 -11.65 14.33
CA SER A 644 -12.21 -10.78 13.18
C SER A 644 -13.22 -9.64 13.12
N GLN A 645 -14.50 -9.89 13.41
CA GLN A 645 -15.53 -8.83 13.49
C GLN A 645 -15.24 -7.83 14.63
N ALA A 646 -14.83 -8.34 15.81
CA ALA A 646 -14.50 -7.50 16.95
C ALA A 646 -13.29 -6.60 16.67
N SER A 647 -12.21 -7.18 16.11
CA SER A 647 -10.92 -6.49 15.98
C SER A 647 -10.64 -5.85 14.62
N ASN A 648 -11.32 -6.32 13.57
CA ASN A 648 -11.03 -5.97 12.17
C ASN A 648 -9.53 -6.15 11.81
N CYS A 649 -8.90 -7.20 12.34
CA CYS A 649 -7.44 -7.38 12.33
C CYS A 649 -6.98 -8.46 11.35
N VAL A 650 -6.09 -8.09 10.43
CA VAL A 650 -5.51 -9.02 9.42
C VAL A 650 -4.51 -10.04 9.97
N SER A 651 -4.02 -9.86 11.20
CA SER A 651 -3.19 -10.89 11.88
C SER A 651 -4.01 -12.08 12.41
N VAL A 652 -5.33 -12.06 12.30
CA VAL A 652 -6.18 -13.22 12.55
C VAL A 652 -6.30 -14.00 11.23
N GLN A 653 -5.53 -15.07 11.09
CA GLN A 653 -5.39 -15.83 9.85
C GLN A 653 -6.24 -17.11 9.88
N PRO A 654 -6.63 -17.66 8.71
CA PRO A 654 -7.20 -19.00 8.64
C PRO A 654 -6.13 -20.03 9.03
N LEU A 655 -6.60 -21.16 9.54
CA LEU A 655 -5.81 -22.37 9.72
C LEU A 655 -6.67 -23.54 9.25
N GLU A 656 -6.30 -24.17 8.14
CA GLU A 656 -6.98 -25.38 7.68
C GLU A 656 -6.58 -26.56 8.56
N THR A 657 -7.58 -27.31 9.04
CA THR A 657 -7.37 -28.48 9.92
C THR A 657 -8.26 -29.63 9.48
N GLU A 658 -7.99 -30.84 9.97
CA GLU A 658 -8.84 -32.02 9.71
C GLU A 658 -10.28 -31.89 10.26
N PHE A 659 -10.50 -30.93 11.16
CA PHE A 659 -11.80 -30.59 11.76
C PHE A 659 -12.42 -29.31 11.15
N GLY A 660 -11.97 -28.94 9.94
CA GLY A 660 -12.41 -27.75 9.22
C GLY A 660 -11.56 -26.51 9.49
N ARG A 661 -11.91 -25.40 8.84
CA ARG A 661 -11.20 -24.12 8.94
C ARG A 661 -11.29 -23.50 10.34
N LYS A 662 -10.14 -23.22 10.93
CA LYS A 662 -9.96 -22.59 12.25
C LYS A 662 -9.28 -21.22 12.12
N ARG A 663 -8.94 -20.61 13.26
CA ARG A 663 -8.24 -19.32 13.33
C ARG A 663 -6.92 -19.48 14.04
N GLN A 664 -5.93 -18.71 13.62
CA GLN A 664 -4.66 -18.56 14.31
C GLN A 664 -4.21 -17.10 14.33
N ILE A 665 -3.25 -16.78 15.20
CA ILE A 665 -2.64 -15.45 15.26
C ILE A 665 -1.25 -15.51 14.64
N ASP A 666 -1.02 -14.71 13.61
CA ASP A 666 0.31 -14.43 13.08
C ASP A 666 1.13 -13.66 14.13
N GLN A 667 2.10 -14.35 14.73
CA GLN A 667 2.93 -13.81 15.80
C GLN A 667 3.98 -12.79 15.31
N SER A 668 4.34 -12.82 14.02
CA SER A 668 5.31 -11.93 13.40
C SER A 668 4.68 -10.59 12.99
N ASN A 669 3.39 -10.61 12.61
CA ASN A 669 2.65 -9.42 12.20
C ASN A 669 1.77 -8.80 13.31
N CYS A 670 1.49 -9.54 14.39
CA CYS A 670 0.67 -9.03 15.49
C CYS A 670 1.31 -7.82 16.21
N ASN A 671 0.56 -6.72 16.31
CA ASN A 671 0.99 -5.50 17.01
C ASN A 671 0.57 -5.45 18.50
N LYS A 672 0.07 -6.55 19.06
CA LYS A 672 -0.25 -6.69 20.50
C LYS A 672 -1.30 -5.68 21.02
N ASP A 673 -2.36 -5.44 20.25
CA ASP A 673 -3.53 -4.61 20.63
C ASP A 673 -4.63 -5.40 21.37
N PHE A 674 -4.63 -6.73 21.22
CA PHE A 674 -5.52 -7.69 21.89
C PHE A 674 -7.04 -7.50 21.71
N SER A 675 -7.52 -6.58 20.87
CA SER A 675 -8.97 -6.44 20.60
C SER A 675 -9.60 -7.71 20.02
N CYS A 676 -8.82 -8.60 19.39
CA CYS A 676 -9.31 -9.90 18.91
C CYS A 676 -9.77 -10.82 20.07
N VAL A 677 -9.24 -10.59 21.27
CA VAL A 677 -9.65 -11.29 22.49
C VAL A 677 -11.03 -10.82 22.96
N GLU A 678 -11.57 -9.69 22.48
CA GLU A 678 -12.92 -9.26 22.85
C GLU A 678 -14.03 -10.09 22.17
N GLY A 679 -13.70 -10.83 21.10
CA GLY A 679 -14.63 -11.77 20.49
C GLY A 679 -15.08 -12.86 21.48
N PHE A 680 -16.35 -13.26 21.41
CA PHE A 680 -17.00 -14.22 22.30
C PHE A 680 -16.57 -15.66 21.95
N CYS A 681 -15.34 -16.00 22.33
CA CYS A 681 -14.72 -17.30 22.05
C CYS A 681 -13.78 -17.73 23.19
N PRO A 682 -13.93 -18.97 23.72
CA PRO A 682 -13.07 -19.51 24.77
C PRO A 682 -11.75 -20.11 24.24
N SER A 683 -11.49 -20.08 22.93
CA SER A 683 -10.26 -20.60 22.33
C SER A 683 -9.04 -19.70 22.55
N PHE A 684 -9.26 -18.44 22.92
CA PHE A 684 -8.19 -17.48 23.16
C PHE A 684 -7.53 -17.72 24.51
N VAL A 685 -6.20 -17.76 24.48
CA VAL A 685 -5.32 -17.74 25.65
C VAL A 685 -4.32 -16.63 25.43
N THR A 686 -3.97 -15.87 26.48
CA THR A 686 -2.81 -15.00 26.42
C THR A 686 -1.64 -15.62 27.17
N VAL A 687 -0.49 -15.67 26.49
CA VAL A 687 0.78 -16.12 27.03
C VAL A 687 1.50 -14.90 27.59
N HIS A 688 1.81 -14.93 28.89
CA HIS A 688 2.53 -13.88 29.61
C HIS A 688 3.93 -14.37 29.95
N GLY A 689 4.97 -13.62 29.57
CA GLY A 689 6.34 -14.11 29.56
C GLY A 689 6.62 -15.00 28.34
N GLY A 690 7.74 -15.73 28.37
CA GLY A 690 8.23 -16.56 27.27
C GLY A 690 8.65 -15.77 26.03
N THR A 691 9.48 -16.40 25.20
CA THR A 691 9.88 -15.87 23.89
C THR A 691 9.40 -16.80 22.78
N LEU A 692 9.20 -16.26 21.58
CA LEU A 692 8.94 -17.12 20.42
C LEU A 692 10.15 -18.04 20.24
N LYS A 693 9.87 -19.33 20.13
CA LYS A 693 10.88 -20.36 19.93
C LYS A 693 11.63 -20.06 18.64
N ARG A 694 12.91 -19.72 18.79
CA ARG A 694 13.82 -19.60 17.65
C ARG A 694 14.40 -20.97 17.41
N ILE A 695 14.35 -21.42 16.17
CA ILE A 695 15.01 -22.65 15.79
C ILE A 695 16.51 -22.40 15.96
N LYS A 696 17.15 -23.07 16.92
CA LYS A 696 18.60 -23.04 17.06
C LYS A 696 19.19 -23.62 15.77
N THR A 697 19.72 -22.76 14.91
CA THR A 697 20.52 -23.12 13.73
C THR A 697 21.92 -23.60 14.11
N SER A 698 22.27 -23.55 15.40
CA SER A 698 23.59 -23.88 15.96
C SER A 698 24.00 -25.36 15.93
N THR A 699 23.24 -26.24 15.26
CA THR A 699 23.58 -27.67 15.12
C THR A 699 23.80 -28.11 13.68
N ILE A 700 23.75 -27.19 12.71
CA ILE A 700 24.07 -27.47 11.32
C ILE A 700 25.34 -26.70 11.00
N ASP A 701 26.42 -27.42 10.64
CA ASP A 701 27.64 -26.79 10.13
C ASP A 701 27.34 -26.18 8.76
N SER A 702 26.91 -24.91 8.76
CA SER A 702 26.52 -24.16 7.57
C SER A 702 27.66 -24.06 6.55
N GLY A 703 28.92 -24.15 6.99
CA GLY A 703 30.08 -24.13 6.10
C GLY A 703 30.07 -25.31 5.12
N GLN A 704 29.84 -26.53 5.61
CA GLN A 704 29.76 -27.74 4.77
C GLN A 704 28.43 -27.84 4.02
N LEU A 705 27.33 -27.31 4.56
CA LEU A 705 26.03 -27.40 3.91
C LEU A 705 25.97 -26.61 2.60
N PHE A 706 26.66 -25.47 2.55
CA PHE A 706 26.64 -24.56 1.40
C PHE A 706 27.92 -24.60 0.55
N ALA A 707 28.93 -25.41 0.93
CA ALA A 707 30.24 -25.45 0.27
C ALA A 707 30.15 -25.78 -1.24
N ASP A 708 29.23 -26.68 -1.62
CA ASP A 708 29.13 -27.21 -2.99
C ASP A 708 28.14 -26.44 -3.88
N LEU A 709 27.68 -25.25 -3.47
CA LEU A 709 26.69 -24.49 -4.23
C LEU A 709 27.33 -23.83 -5.47
N PRO A 710 27.00 -24.29 -6.70
CA PRO A 710 27.60 -23.72 -7.90
C PRO A 710 27.14 -22.28 -8.12
N LEU A 711 27.96 -21.49 -8.83
CA LEU A 711 27.51 -20.21 -9.35
C LEU A 711 26.62 -20.43 -10.60
N PRO A 712 25.49 -19.74 -10.72
CA PRO A 712 24.72 -19.74 -11.97
C PRO A 712 25.55 -19.12 -13.11
N PRO A 713 25.29 -19.49 -14.37
CA PRO A 713 25.99 -18.90 -15.51
C PRO A 713 25.77 -17.38 -15.56
N ALA A 714 26.84 -16.63 -15.79
CA ALA A 714 26.76 -15.19 -15.94
C ALA A 714 25.96 -14.84 -17.20
N ARG A 715 25.07 -13.83 -17.08
CA ARG A 715 24.28 -13.33 -18.20
C ARG A 715 24.86 -12.00 -18.70
N GLU A 716 25.19 -11.95 -19.98
CA GLU A 716 25.52 -10.68 -20.65
C GLU A 716 24.25 -9.87 -20.90
N LEU A 717 24.37 -8.55 -20.83
CA LEU A 717 23.28 -7.62 -21.09
C LEU A 717 23.45 -7.00 -22.47
N ASP A 718 22.60 -7.41 -23.40
CA ASP A 718 22.48 -6.85 -24.76
C ASP A 718 21.47 -5.68 -24.81
N GLY A 719 20.63 -5.56 -23.78
CA GLY A 719 19.67 -4.48 -23.57
C GLY A 719 19.21 -4.43 -22.11
N PRO A 720 18.23 -3.56 -21.79
CA PRO A 720 17.67 -3.48 -20.45
C PRO A 720 17.01 -4.79 -20.03
N TYR A 721 17.38 -5.29 -18.84
CA TYR A 721 16.81 -6.45 -18.19
C TYR A 721 15.81 -6.03 -17.12
N ASN A 722 14.57 -6.51 -17.23
CA ASN A 722 13.43 -6.01 -16.49
C ASN A 722 12.96 -7.04 -15.45
N ILE A 723 13.05 -6.69 -14.17
CA ILE A 723 12.64 -7.52 -13.04
C ILE A 723 11.47 -6.83 -12.34
N LEU A 724 10.29 -7.46 -12.39
CA LEU A 724 9.12 -7.03 -11.64
C LEU A 724 9.07 -7.79 -10.30
N VAL A 725 9.18 -7.07 -9.19
CA VAL A 725 8.98 -7.65 -7.85
C VAL A 725 7.57 -7.34 -7.39
N THR A 726 6.76 -8.36 -7.09
CA THR A 726 5.38 -8.17 -6.64
C THR A 726 5.24 -8.64 -5.19
N GLY A 727 4.40 -7.96 -4.40
CA GLY A 727 4.08 -8.43 -3.06
C GLY A 727 3.21 -7.49 -2.26
N ILE A 728 3.28 -7.61 -0.94
CA ILE A 728 2.42 -6.89 -0.01
C ILE A 728 3.20 -5.77 0.69
N GLY A 729 2.55 -4.62 0.88
CA GLY A 729 3.09 -3.52 1.68
C GLY A 729 3.54 -3.99 3.07
N GLY A 730 4.78 -3.65 3.43
CA GLY A 730 5.37 -3.98 4.73
C GLY A 730 5.98 -5.39 4.87
N THR A 731 6.05 -6.19 3.79
CA THR A 731 6.74 -7.50 3.80
C THR A 731 8.18 -7.47 3.25
N GLY A 732 8.61 -6.34 2.67
CA GLY A 732 9.99 -6.15 2.19
C GLY A 732 10.15 -6.11 0.67
N VAL A 733 9.07 -5.93 -0.10
CA VAL A 733 9.12 -5.83 -1.58
C VAL A 733 10.03 -4.68 -2.05
N ILE A 734 9.81 -3.48 -1.53
CA ILE A 734 10.65 -2.28 -1.77
C ILE A 734 12.11 -2.55 -1.40
N THR A 735 12.34 -3.32 -0.33
CA THR A 735 13.70 -3.68 0.09
C THR A 735 14.40 -4.54 -0.95
N ILE A 736 13.71 -5.50 -1.59
CA ILE A 736 14.29 -6.28 -2.68
C ILE A 736 14.59 -5.40 -3.90
N GLY A 737 13.69 -4.47 -4.26
CA GLY A 737 13.92 -3.49 -5.31
C GLY A 737 15.18 -2.65 -5.07
N ALA A 738 15.31 -2.10 -3.87
CA ALA A 738 16.48 -1.33 -3.44
C ALA A 738 17.78 -2.16 -3.42
N LEU A 739 17.72 -3.43 -2.98
CA LEU A 739 18.87 -4.34 -3.00
C LEU A 739 19.33 -4.62 -4.44
N LEU A 740 18.40 -4.88 -5.37
CA LEU A 740 18.73 -5.11 -6.77
C LEU A 740 19.33 -3.85 -7.42
N GLY A 741 18.76 -2.67 -7.15
CA GLY A 741 19.27 -1.40 -7.65
C GLY A 741 20.68 -1.07 -7.12
N MET A 742 20.91 -1.24 -5.82
CA MET A 742 22.22 -1.04 -5.20
C MET A 742 23.25 -2.07 -5.70
N ALA A 743 22.87 -3.34 -5.80
CA ALA A 743 23.77 -4.38 -6.32
C ALA A 743 24.15 -4.09 -7.78
N ALA A 744 23.21 -3.67 -8.62
CA ALA A 744 23.51 -3.24 -9.99
C ALA A 744 24.46 -2.04 -10.04
N HIS A 745 24.28 -1.07 -9.14
CA HIS A 745 25.20 0.06 -9.02
C HIS A 745 26.61 -0.40 -8.62
N VAL A 746 26.73 -1.25 -7.60
CA VAL A 746 28.01 -1.82 -7.13
C VAL A 746 28.73 -2.62 -8.24
N ASP A 747 27.96 -3.31 -9.09
CA ASP A 747 28.44 -4.01 -10.30
C ASP A 747 28.86 -3.06 -11.45
N GLY A 748 28.70 -1.74 -11.28
CA GLY A 748 28.99 -0.74 -12.31
C GLY A 748 27.93 -0.62 -13.41
N ARG A 749 26.82 -1.34 -13.31
CA ARG A 749 25.73 -1.39 -14.31
C ARG A 749 24.79 -0.20 -14.18
N GLY A 750 24.14 0.20 -15.28
CA GLY A 750 23.02 1.13 -15.24
C GLY A 750 21.83 0.52 -14.51
N CYS A 751 21.16 1.27 -13.65
CA CYS A 751 20.00 0.77 -12.93
C CYS A 751 18.95 1.84 -12.66
N SER A 752 17.69 1.42 -12.67
CA SER A 752 16.55 2.16 -12.14
C SER A 752 15.67 1.21 -11.35
N ALA A 753 15.13 1.67 -10.22
CA ALA A 753 14.12 0.99 -9.44
C ALA A 753 12.99 1.96 -9.15
N LEU A 754 11.78 1.68 -9.64
CA LEU A 754 10.57 2.43 -9.33
C LEU A 754 9.71 1.62 -8.37
N ASP A 755 9.46 2.16 -7.18
CA ASP A 755 8.65 1.49 -6.16
C ASP A 755 7.22 2.04 -6.15
N PHE A 756 6.28 1.20 -6.57
CA PHE A 756 4.88 1.54 -6.65
C PHE A 756 4.14 1.12 -5.38
N THR A 757 3.77 2.09 -4.53
CA THR A 757 3.02 1.84 -3.29
C THR A 757 1.61 2.41 -3.37
N GLY A 758 0.59 1.57 -3.20
CA GLY A 758 -0.79 2.06 -3.10
C GLY A 758 -1.07 2.82 -1.79
N LEU A 759 -2.30 3.30 -1.63
CA LEU A 759 -2.75 4.10 -0.46
C LEU A 759 -2.38 3.48 0.91
N SER A 760 -2.38 2.15 1.03
CA SER A 760 -2.09 1.47 2.29
C SER A 760 -0.61 1.10 2.42
N GLN A 761 0.04 1.66 3.43
CA GLN A 761 1.42 1.32 3.83
C GLN A 761 1.63 -0.18 4.15
N LYS A 762 0.56 -0.90 4.54
CA LYS A 762 0.59 -2.35 4.78
C LYS A 762 -0.62 -3.07 4.21
N ASN A 763 -0.45 -4.33 3.82
CA ASN A 763 -1.54 -5.18 3.31
C ASN A 763 -2.12 -4.78 1.94
N GLY A 764 -1.71 -3.63 1.38
CA GLY A 764 -1.98 -3.26 -0.01
C GLY A 764 -1.00 -3.94 -0.97
N ALA A 765 -1.37 -3.99 -2.25
CA ALA A 765 -0.47 -4.43 -3.31
C ALA A 765 0.70 -3.44 -3.47
N VAL A 766 1.91 -3.97 -3.64
CA VAL A 766 3.12 -3.22 -3.91
C VAL A 766 3.87 -3.90 -5.04
N MET A 767 4.40 -3.10 -5.96
CA MET A 767 5.23 -3.57 -7.06
C MET A 767 6.51 -2.75 -7.12
N SER A 768 7.64 -3.39 -7.37
CA SER A 768 8.90 -2.71 -7.65
C SER A 768 9.33 -3.06 -9.08
N HIS A 769 9.47 -2.04 -9.92
CA HIS A 769 9.94 -2.16 -11.29
C HIS A 769 11.44 -1.90 -11.31
N VAL A 770 12.24 -2.95 -11.46
CA VAL A 770 13.70 -2.84 -11.50
C VAL A 770 14.17 -3.06 -12.93
N ARG A 771 14.94 -2.13 -13.47
CA ARG A 771 15.57 -2.22 -14.79
C ARG A 771 17.08 -2.14 -14.64
N ILE A 772 17.79 -3.08 -15.25
CA ILE A 772 19.25 -3.17 -15.21
C ILE A 772 19.77 -3.15 -16.63
N ALA A 773 20.72 -2.27 -16.95
CA ALA A 773 21.33 -2.17 -18.26
C ALA A 773 22.85 -2.03 -18.14
N ARG A 774 23.57 -2.03 -19.27
CA ARG A 774 25.03 -1.86 -19.26
C ARG A 774 25.40 -0.47 -18.74
N ARG A 775 24.74 0.58 -19.23
CA ARG A 775 24.91 1.97 -18.77
C ARG A 775 23.58 2.60 -18.40
N PRO A 776 23.54 3.64 -17.53
CA PRO A 776 22.31 4.32 -17.16
C PRO A 776 21.51 4.86 -18.36
N GLU A 777 22.20 5.34 -19.39
CA GLU A 777 21.58 5.96 -20.57
C GLU A 777 20.83 4.95 -21.45
N ASP A 778 21.11 3.66 -21.29
CA ASP A 778 20.44 2.59 -22.05
C ASP A 778 19.02 2.30 -21.50
N ILE A 779 18.64 2.90 -20.36
CA ILE A 779 17.30 2.76 -19.75
C ILE A 779 16.43 3.96 -20.18
N SER A 780 15.46 3.71 -21.08
CA SER A 780 14.59 4.78 -21.62
C SER A 780 13.47 5.20 -20.67
N ALA A 781 12.83 4.27 -19.95
CA ALA A 781 11.75 4.56 -19.02
C ALA A 781 11.93 3.77 -17.72
N VAL A 782 11.46 4.29 -16.58
CA VAL A 782 11.64 3.60 -15.28
C VAL A 782 10.62 2.48 -15.05
N ARG A 783 9.42 2.61 -15.62
CA ARG A 783 8.35 1.60 -15.55
C ARG A 783 8.60 0.52 -16.59
N ILE A 784 8.34 -0.75 -16.24
CA ILE A 784 8.42 -1.87 -17.18
C ILE A 784 7.22 -1.77 -18.13
N THR A 785 7.49 -1.81 -19.44
CA THR A 785 6.46 -1.76 -20.49
C THR A 785 5.62 -3.04 -20.51
N THR A 786 4.51 -2.99 -21.24
CA THR A 786 3.57 -4.09 -21.38
C THR A 786 4.24 -5.25 -22.13
N GLY A 787 4.11 -6.48 -21.63
CA GLY A 787 4.88 -7.65 -22.09
C GLY A 787 6.40 -7.57 -21.87
N GLY A 788 6.90 -6.55 -21.17
CA GLY A 788 8.33 -6.26 -21.09
C GLY A 788 9.10 -6.91 -19.94
N ALA A 789 8.47 -7.70 -19.06
CA ALA A 789 9.17 -8.30 -17.92
C ALA A 789 9.96 -9.54 -18.33
N ASP A 790 11.27 -9.55 -18.05
CA ASP A 790 12.08 -10.77 -18.17
C ASP A 790 11.84 -11.71 -16.98
N VAL A 791 11.64 -11.12 -15.79
CA VAL A 791 11.43 -11.86 -14.54
C VAL A 791 10.29 -11.26 -13.74
N ILE A 792 9.41 -12.11 -13.22
CA ILE A 792 8.48 -11.80 -12.13
C ILE A 792 8.97 -12.52 -10.87
N LEU A 793 9.41 -11.73 -9.88
CA LEU A 793 9.76 -12.21 -8.54
C LEU A 793 8.57 -12.00 -7.61
N GLY A 794 7.71 -13.01 -7.54
CA GLY A 794 6.43 -12.96 -6.83
C GLY A 794 6.54 -13.32 -5.35
N CYS A 795 6.60 -12.31 -4.48
CA CYS A 795 6.56 -12.52 -3.03
C CYS A 795 5.14 -12.76 -2.48
N ASP A 796 4.11 -12.44 -3.27
CA ASP A 796 2.69 -12.78 -3.01
C ASP A 796 2.02 -13.20 -4.33
N MET A 797 1.29 -14.31 -4.30
CA MET A 797 0.64 -14.87 -5.48
C MET A 797 -0.56 -14.04 -5.96
N ILE A 798 -1.32 -13.42 -5.04
CA ILE A 798 -2.50 -12.62 -5.40
C ILE A 798 -2.08 -11.40 -6.22
N VAL A 799 -1.01 -10.72 -5.81
CA VAL A 799 -0.47 -9.58 -6.55
C VAL A 799 0.17 -10.02 -7.87
N SER A 800 0.91 -11.13 -7.87
CA SER A 800 1.53 -11.68 -9.10
C SER A 800 0.52 -12.09 -10.16
N ALA A 801 -0.61 -12.66 -9.74
CA ALA A 801 -1.69 -13.06 -10.63
C ALA A 801 -2.63 -11.87 -10.98
N GLY A 802 -2.41 -10.69 -10.37
CA GLY A 802 -3.23 -9.52 -10.63
C GLY A 802 -3.03 -8.97 -12.07
N PRO A 803 -4.04 -8.32 -12.66
CA PRO A 803 -3.98 -7.83 -14.04
C PRO A 803 -2.76 -6.94 -14.34
N THR A 804 -2.38 -6.07 -13.39
CA THR A 804 -1.26 -5.15 -13.56
C THR A 804 0.10 -5.84 -13.62
N ALA A 805 0.26 -6.99 -12.96
CA ALA A 805 1.48 -7.78 -13.03
C ALA A 805 1.49 -8.66 -14.30
N LEU A 806 0.35 -9.30 -14.61
CA LEU A 806 0.23 -10.16 -15.79
C LEU A 806 0.36 -9.41 -17.10
N SER A 807 -0.08 -8.16 -17.19
CA SER A 807 0.12 -7.35 -18.41
C SER A 807 1.59 -7.07 -18.70
N ARG A 808 2.51 -7.32 -17.75
CA ARG A 808 3.96 -7.21 -17.97
C ARG A 808 4.59 -8.52 -18.41
N ALA A 809 3.88 -9.63 -18.31
CA ALA A 809 4.38 -10.94 -18.69
C ALA A 809 4.18 -11.21 -20.19
N GLU A 810 5.16 -11.91 -20.77
CA GLU A 810 5.06 -12.51 -22.09
C GLU A 810 5.22 -14.02 -21.97
N ARG A 811 4.21 -14.76 -22.47
CA ARG A 811 4.17 -16.22 -22.42
C ARG A 811 5.37 -16.82 -23.14
N GLY A 812 6.10 -17.69 -22.45
CA GLY A 812 7.30 -18.35 -22.99
C GLY A 812 8.58 -17.52 -22.95
N ALA A 813 8.51 -16.21 -22.70
CA ALA A 813 9.68 -15.34 -22.55
C ALA A 813 9.95 -14.98 -21.08
N THR A 814 8.93 -14.54 -20.35
CA THR A 814 9.04 -14.17 -18.92
C THR A 814 9.28 -15.40 -18.06
N LYS A 815 10.21 -15.31 -17.11
CA LYS A 815 10.40 -16.29 -16.02
C LYS A 815 9.70 -15.80 -14.76
N ALA A 816 8.97 -16.66 -14.06
CA ALA A 816 8.26 -16.29 -12.85
C ALA A 816 8.62 -17.22 -11.69
N TYR A 817 9.01 -16.62 -10.56
CA TYR A 817 9.31 -17.31 -9.31
C TYR A 817 8.32 -16.83 -8.25
N ILE A 818 7.32 -17.64 -7.93
CA ILE A 818 6.15 -17.22 -7.15
C ILE A 818 6.10 -17.95 -5.80
N ASN A 819 5.95 -17.19 -4.72
CA ASN A 819 5.64 -17.71 -3.40
C ASN A 819 4.19 -18.18 -3.35
N ALA A 820 3.99 -19.46 -3.00
CA ALA A 820 2.68 -20.12 -2.97
C ALA A 820 1.81 -19.70 -1.77
N ASP A 821 2.42 -19.12 -0.74
CA ASP A 821 1.73 -18.75 0.50
C ASP A 821 0.70 -17.63 0.26
N LEU A 822 -0.52 -17.85 0.77
CA LEU A 822 -1.64 -16.94 0.64
C LEU A 822 -1.88 -16.20 1.94
N GLN A 823 -1.43 -14.95 1.97
CA GLN A 823 -1.70 -14.06 3.09
C GLN A 823 -3.16 -13.57 3.05
N PRO A 824 -3.89 -13.51 4.18
CA PRO A 824 -5.30 -13.08 4.19
C PRO A 824 -5.53 -11.69 3.63
N THR A 825 -6.62 -11.51 2.89
CA THR A 825 -7.07 -10.21 2.36
C THR A 825 -8.06 -9.53 3.32
N ALA A 826 -8.35 -8.24 3.07
CA ALA A 826 -9.42 -7.53 3.78
C ALA A 826 -10.78 -8.27 3.67
N SER A 827 -11.07 -8.82 2.49
CA SER A 827 -12.30 -9.57 2.23
C SER A 827 -12.43 -10.79 3.14
N PHE A 828 -11.33 -11.44 3.52
CA PHE A 828 -11.35 -12.56 4.46
C PHE A 828 -11.69 -12.12 5.91
N VAL A 829 -11.31 -10.92 6.32
CA VAL A 829 -11.69 -10.38 7.63
C VAL A 829 -13.21 -10.21 7.73
N GLN A 830 -13.86 -9.89 6.60
CA GLN A 830 -15.31 -9.71 6.50
C GLN A 830 -16.06 -11.03 6.23
N ASN A 831 -15.49 -11.92 5.41
CA ASN A 831 -16.07 -13.22 5.07
C ASN A 831 -15.18 -14.37 5.59
N PRO A 832 -15.60 -15.05 6.67
CA PRO A 832 -14.83 -16.14 7.26
C PRO A 832 -14.64 -17.36 6.33
N ASP A 833 -15.52 -17.53 5.34
CA ASP A 833 -15.60 -18.67 4.43
C ASP A 833 -15.06 -18.37 3.03
N LEU A 834 -14.40 -17.22 2.83
CA LEU A 834 -13.81 -16.86 1.55
C LEU A 834 -12.88 -17.97 1.02
N ASP A 835 -13.16 -18.49 -0.18
CA ASP A 835 -12.21 -19.27 -0.95
C ASP A 835 -11.22 -18.32 -1.61
N PHE A 836 -9.93 -18.58 -1.44
CA PHE A 836 -8.89 -17.78 -2.07
C PHE A 836 -8.68 -18.15 -3.54
N GLU A 837 -9.38 -19.17 -4.07
CA GLU A 837 -9.33 -19.59 -5.48
C GLU A 837 -7.89 -19.90 -5.93
N MET A 838 -7.10 -20.55 -5.07
CA MET A 838 -5.67 -20.82 -5.32
C MET A 838 -5.45 -21.55 -6.65
N GLY A 839 -6.29 -22.55 -6.96
CA GLY A 839 -6.22 -23.30 -8.21
C GLY A 839 -6.39 -22.38 -9.43
N THR A 840 -7.35 -21.46 -9.38
CA THR A 840 -7.59 -20.48 -10.44
C THR A 840 -6.37 -19.58 -10.64
N MET A 841 -5.79 -19.05 -9.56
CA MET A 841 -4.60 -18.19 -9.66
C MET A 841 -3.39 -18.93 -10.26
N GLN A 842 -3.19 -20.21 -9.90
CA GLN A 842 -2.14 -21.02 -10.51
C GLN A 842 -2.38 -21.25 -12.00
N THR A 843 -3.62 -21.53 -12.40
CA THR A 843 -3.98 -21.67 -13.82
C THR A 843 -3.74 -20.38 -14.59
N VAL A 844 -4.19 -19.23 -14.07
CA VAL A 844 -3.95 -17.91 -14.66
C VAL A 844 -2.46 -17.64 -14.85
N LEU A 845 -1.62 -17.94 -13.84
CA LEU A 845 -0.17 -17.79 -13.95
C LEU A 845 0.45 -18.75 -14.98
N ARG A 846 0.01 -20.00 -15.04
CA ARG A 846 0.46 -20.98 -16.05
C ARG A 846 0.10 -20.54 -17.47
N ASP A 847 -1.10 -20.02 -17.66
CA ASP A 847 -1.56 -19.55 -18.97
C ASP A 847 -0.75 -18.33 -19.44
N ALA A 848 -0.48 -17.39 -18.54
CA ALA A 848 0.27 -16.16 -18.84
C ALA A 848 1.78 -16.40 -19.04
N ILE A 849 2.39 -17.32 -18.30
CA ILE A 849 3.86 -17.51 -18.27
C ILE A 849 4.31 -18.74 -19.06
N GLY A 850 3.58 -19.84 -18.93
CA GLY A 850 3.95 -21.18 -19.42
C GLY A 850 4.71 -22.02 -18.38
N ASP A 851 4.42 -23.32 -18.33
CA ASP A 851 4.90 -24.24 -17.29
C ASP A 851 6.43 -24.32 -17.18
N LYS A 852 7.15 -24.22 -18.29
CA LYS A 852 8.63 -24.30 -18.29
C LYS A 852 9.31 -23.12 -17.60
N ASN A 853 8.63 -21.99 -17.49
CA ASN A 853 9.18 -20.74 -16.99
C ASN A 853 8.56 -20.32 -15.64
N LEU A 854 7.70 -21.15 -15.06
CA LEU A 854 6.98 -20.86 -13.82
C LEU A 854 7.38 -21.83 -12.70
N ASP A 855 8.06 -21.31 -11.68
CA ASP A 855 8.34 -22.02 -10.44
C ASP A 855 7.42 -21.46 -9.33
N ILE A 856 6.55 -22.30 -8.75
CA ILE A 856 5.72 -21.96 -7.59
C ILE A 856 6.25 -22.73 -6.37
N VAL A 857 6.69 -22.01 -5.33
CA VAL A 857 7.32 -22.60 -4.14
C VAL A 857 6.71 -22.06 -2.85
N ASP A 858 6.52 -22.90 -1.84
CA ASP A 858 6.15 -22.47 -0.48
C ASP A 858 7.37 -21.86 0.24
N ALA A 859 7.83 -20.70 -0.25
CA ALA A 859 8.97 -20.02 0.32
C ALA A 859 8.71 -19.53 1.74
N THR A 860 7.47 -19.16 2.07
CA THR A 860 7.13 -18.69 3.41
C THR A 860 7.18 -19.81 4.44
N GLY A 861 6.58 -20.97 4.14
CA GLY A 861 6.67 -22.15 4.99
C GLY A 861 8.11 -22.60 5.19
N ILE A 862 8.90 -22.66 4.12
CA ILE A 862 10.32 -23.05 4.18
C ILE A 862 11.15 -22.04 4.98
N ALA A 863 11.05 -20.74 4.67
CA ALA A 863 11.82 -19.70 5.35
C ALA A 863 11.46 -19.60 6.84
N ALA A 864 10.17 -19.68 7.19
CA ALA A 864 9.74 -19.69 8.59
C ALA A 864 10.24 -20.94 9.32
N ALA A 865 10.24 -22.10 8.68
CA ALA A 865 10.72 -23.35 9.27
C ALA A 865 12.26 -23.44 9.38
N LEU A 866 13.01 -22.68 8.58
CA LEU A 866 14.48 -22.65 8.67
C LEU A 866 14.97 -21.52 9.58
N MET A 867 14.33 -20.35 9.52
CA MET A 867 14.82 -19.10 10.12
C MET A 867 13.98 -18.62 11.32
N GLY A 868 12.81 -19.22 11.56
CA GLY A 868 11.92 -18.87 12.67
C GLY A 868 11.08 -17.61 12.45
N ASP A 869 11.17 -16.95 11.28
CA ASP A 869 10.40 -15.75 10.94
C ASP A 869 10.10 -15.71 9.43
N SER A 870 8.85 -15.40 9.07
CA SER A 870 8.40 -15.23 7.68
C SER A 870 8.98 -14.00 6.99
N ILE A 871 9.63 -13.09 7.73
CA ILE A 871 10.31 -11.94 7.13
C ILE A 871 11.49 -12.35 6.21
N ALA A 872 12.01 -13.56 6.38
CA ALA A 872 13.10 -14.12 5.57
C ALA A 872 12.64 -14.59 4.17
N THR A 873 11.33 -14.62 3.88
CA THR A 873 10.78 -15.10 2.60
C THR A 873 11.34 -14.34 1.40
N ASN A 874 11.36 -13.01 1.44
CA ASN A 874 11.74 -12.22 0.26
C ASN A 874 13.22 -12.38 -0.11
N PRO A 875 14.19 -12.32 0.83
CA PRO A 875 15.58 -12.68 0.56
C PRO A 875 15.74 -14.13 0.05
N PHE A 876 14.97 -15.08 0.60
CA PHE A 876 14.96 -16.47 0.12
C PHE A 876 14.51 -16.55 -1.34
N MET A 877 13.42 -15.87 -1.70
CA MET A 877 12.93 -15.82 -3.08
C MET A 877 13.97 -15.21 -4.03
N LEU A 878 14.65 -14.14 -3.62
CA LEU A 878 15.73 -13.52 -4.39
C LEU A 878 16.90 -14.50 -4.61
N GLY A 879 17.29 -15.25 -3.58
CA GLY A 879 18.33 -16.29 -3.69
C GLY A 879 17.94 -17.45 -4.61
N PHE A 880 16.66 -17.86 -4.55
CA PHE A 880 16.11 -18.88 -5.43
C PHE A 880 16.18 -18.45 -6.90
N ALA A 881 15.69 -17.24 -7.21
CA ALA A 881 15.74 -16.68 -8.57
C ALA A 881 17.18 -16.46 -9.06
N PHE A 882 18.09 -16.00 -8.19
CA PHE A 882 19.51 -15.86 -8.51
C PHE A 882 20.11 -17.20 -8.95
N GLN A 883 19.94 -18.27 -8.16
CA GLN A 883 20.53 -19.57 -8.46
C GLN A 883 19.94 -20.22 -9.72
N LYS A 884 18.70 -19.89 -10.09
CA LYS A 884 18.09 -20.29 -11.37
C LYS A 884 18.62 -19.50 -12.58
N GLY A 885 19.57 -18.58 -12.38
CA GLY A 885 20.18 -17.77 -13.43
C GLY A 885 19.27 -16.64 -13.95
N ALA A 886 18.29 -16.21 -13.15
CA ALA A 886 17.34 -15.17 -13.55
C ALA A 886 17.78 -13.74 -13.15
N ILE A 887 18.74 -13.59 -12.25
CA ILE A 887 19.20 -12.28 -11.77
C ILE A 887 20.57 -11.97 -12.42
N PRO A 888 20.70 -10.94 -13.27
CA PRO A 888 21.91 -10.68 -14.06
C PRO A 888 22.95 -9.85 -13.29
N LEU A 889 23.20 -10.21 -12.04
CA LEU A 889 24.11 -9.51 -11.12
C LEU A 889 25.12 -10.48 -10.51
N SER A 890 26.26 -9.97 -10.05
CA SER A 890 27.25 -10.79 -9.34
C SER A 890 26.74 -11.19 -7.95
N LEU A 891 27.20 -12.34 -7.45
CA LEU A 891 26.90 -12.79 -6.09
C LEU A 891 27.47 -11.79 -5.08
N GLU A 892 28.68 -11.32 -5.34
CA GLU A 892 29.44 -10.40 -4.50
C GLU A 892 28.71 -9.06 -4.35
N ALA A 893 28.16 -8.50 -5.43
CA ALA A 893 27.39 -7.26 -5.36
C ALA A 893 26.06 -7.41 -4.61
N LEU A 894 25.37 -8.55 -4.76
CA LEU A 894 24.15 -8.83 -4.00
C LEU A 894 24.44 -8.93 -2.49
N LEU A 895 25.49 -9.67 -2.11
CA LEU A 895 25.91 -9.77 -0.71
C LEU A 895 26.36 -8.41 -0.17
N ARG A 896 27.09 -7.62 -0.97
CA ARG A 896 27.51 -6.27 -0.58
C ARG A 896 26.32 -5.32 -0.42
N ALA A 897 25.31 -5.38 -1.29
CA ALA A 897 24.09 -4.59 -1.15
C ALA A 897 23.33 -4.92 0.14
N ILE A 898 23.30 -6.20 0.55
CA ILE A 898 22.72 -6.64 1.84
C ILE A 898 23.50 -6.03 3.01
N GLU A 899 24.83 -5.99 2.94
CA GLU A 899 25.67 -5.33 3.96
C GLU A 899 25.43 -3.83 4.04
N ILE A 900 25.41 -3.14 2.89
CA ILE A 900 25.18 -1.69 2.80
C ILE A 900 23.80 -1.31 3.36
N ASN A 901 22.77 -2.15 3.16
CA ASN A 901 21.45 -1.94 3.75
C ASN A 901 21.50 -1.95 5.29
N GLY A 902 22.37 -2.76 5.89
CA GLY A 902 22.62 -2.78 7.34
C GLY A 902 21.51 -3.41 8.19
N ALA A 903 20.35 -3.73 7.61
CA ALA A 903 19.24 -4.36 8.31
C ALA A 903 19.39 -5.88 8.38
N ALA A 904 19.54 -6.44 9.59
CA ALA A 904 19.56 -7.89 9.84
C ALA A 904 20.47 -8.69 8.87
N VAL A 905 21.68 -8.17 8.64
CA VAL A 905 22.61 -8.60 7.58
C VAL A 905 22.80 -10.11 7.55
N GLU A 906 23.20 -10.72 8.67
CA GLU A 906 23.47 -12.16 8.75
C GLU A 906 22.24 -13.02 8.42
N MET A 907 21.07 -12.63 8.91
CA MET A 907 19.81 -13.32 8.62
C MET A 907 19.45 -13.24 7.14
N ASN A 908 19.60 -12.07 6.52
CA ASN A 908 19.28 -11.86 5.10
C ASN A 908 20.25 -12.62 4.19
N LYS A 909 21.56 -12.61 4.51
CA LYS A 909 22.56 -13.40 3.78
C LYS A 909 22.24 -14.90 3.88
N LEU A 910 21.95 -15.39 5.08
CA LEU A 910 21.63 -16.80 5.30
C LEU A 910 20.33 -17.21 4.58
N ALA A 911 19.28 -16.39 4.64
CA ALA A 911 18.02 -16.64 3.94
C ALA A 911 18.22 -16.67 2.41
N PHE A 912 19.00 -15.73 1.86
CA PHE A 912 19.39 -15.72 0.45
C PHE A 912 20.14 -17.01 0.07
N THR A 913 21.12 -17.44 0.86
CA THR A 913 21.86 -18.69 0.62
C THR A 913 20.97 -19.93 0.70
N TRP A 914 20.01 -19.98 1.62
CA TRP A 914 19.00 -21.06 1.66
C TRP A 914 18.12 -21.07 0.43
N GLY A 915 17.73 -19.89 -0.08
CA GLY A 915 17.01 -19.75 -1.34
C GLY A 915 17.79 -20.35 -2.51
N ARG A 916 19.10 -20.05 -2.57
CA ARG A 916 20.01 -20.65 -3.56
C ARG A 916 20.03 -22.17 -3.42
N LEU A 917 20.21 -22.70 -2.21
CA LEU A 917 20.22 -24.15 -2.00
C LEU A 917 18.91 -24.79 -2.44
N ALA A 918 17.76 -24.19 -2.14
CA ALA A 918 16.46 -24.71 -2.53
C ALA A 918 16.27 -24.78 -4.06
N ALA A 919 16.81 -23.81 -4.80
CA ALA A 919 16.79 -23.81 -6.26
C ALA A 919 17.72 -24.86 -6.89
N HIS A 920 18.85 -25.15 -6.23
CA HIS A 920 19.84 -26.14 -6.68
C HIS A 920 19.46 -27.58 -6.28
N ASP A 921 19.11 -27.79 -5.02
CA ASP A 921 18.77 -29.08 -4.42
C ASP A 921 17.69 -28.93 -3.32
N MET A 922 16.43 -28.95 -3.75
CA MET A 922 15.28 -28.94 -2.84
C MET A 922 15.22 -30.19 -1.95
N SER A 923 15.81 -31.31 -2.35
CA SER A 923 15.80 -32.55 -1.57
C SER A 923 16.64 -32.41 -0.30
N ARG A 924 17.80 -31.75 -0.40
CA ARG A 924 18.67 -31.41 0.74
C ARG A 924 17.97 -30.46 1.71
N VAL A 925 17.27 -29.44 1.21
CA VAL A 925 16.46 -28.55 2.06
C VAL A 925 15.36 -29.33 2.78
N ARG A 926 14.63 -30.18 2.07
CA ARG A 926 13.59 -31.04 2.67
C ARG A 926 14.15 -32.00 3.70
N SER A 927 15.35 -32.55 3.51
CA SER A 927 15.98 -33.44 4.50
C SER A 927 16.22 -32.73 5.83
N VAL A 928 16.67 -31.47 5.80
CA VAL A 928 16.85 -30.63 6.99
C VAL A 928 15.52 -30.34 7.68
N LEU A 929 14.45 -30.09 6.91
CA LEU A 929 13.11 -29.90 7.44
C LEU A 929 12.52 -31.20 8.02
N GLN A 930 12.71 -32.34 7.34
CA GLN A 930 12.23 -33.66 7.76
C GLN A 930 12.95 -34.19 9.01
N PHE A 931 14.24 -33.87 9.19
CA PHE A 931 14.96 -34.17 10.44
C PHE A 931 14.31 -33.50 11.66
N LYS A 932 13.44 -32.50 11.45
CA LYS A 932 12.69 -31.79 12.50
C LYS A 932 11.17 -32.00 12.44
N SER A 933 10.63 -32.51 11.33
CA SER A 933 9.20 -32.78 11.10
C SER A 933 8.98 -34.28 10.93
N ARG A 934 8.71 -35.01 12.02
CA ARG A 934 8.28 -36.40 11.93
C ARG A 934 6.81 -36.46 11.49
N ALA A 935 6.60 -37.17 10.37
CA ALA A 935 5.36 -37.56 9.69
C ALA A 935 4.70 -36.52 8.77
N SER A 936 5.02 -36.61 7.48
CA SER A 936 4.10 -36.26 6.38
C SER A 936 2.82 -37.08 6.55
N ALA A 937 1.68 -36.42 6.80
CA ALA A 937 0.40 -37.09 6.84
C ALA A 937 0.03 -37.62 5.43
N PRO A 938 -0.38 -38.89 5.29
CA PRO A 938 -0.93 -39.40 4.04
C PRO A 938 -2.23 -38.70 3.66
N THR A 939 -2.58 -38.72 2.38
CA THR A 939 -3.93 -38.41 1.90
C THR A 939 -4.91 -39.35 2.60
N LYS A 940 -5.69 -38.83 3.55
CA LYS A 940 -6.62 -39.64 4.36
C LYS A 940 -7.78 -40.13 3.50
N SER A 941 -7.99 -41.44 3.48
CA SER A 941 -9.20 -42.03 2.88
C SER A 941 -10.46 -41.62 3.65
N LEU A 942 -11.65 -41.80 3.07
CA LEU A 942 -12.92 -41.57 3.79
C LEU A 942 -13.01 -42.43 5.07
N ASP A 943 -12.44 -43.63 5.06
CA ASP A 943 -12.40 -44.49 6.24
C ASP A 943 -11.48 -43.91 7.33
N ASP A 944 -10.35 -43.31 6.95
CA ASP A 944 -9.49 -42.58 7.90
C ASP A 944 -10.20 -41.37 8.50
N VAL A 945 -10.99 -40.66 7.69
CA VAL A 945 -11.83 -39.51 8.10
C VAL A 945 -12.85 -39.94 9.16
N ILE A 946 -13.49 -41.11 8.96
CA ILE A 946 -14.49 -41.67 9.88
C ILE A 946 -13.81 -42.21 11.15
N ALA A 947 -12.73 -42.98 11.01
CA ALA A 947 -11.99 -43.57 12.12
C ALA A 947 -11.42 -42.49 13.05
N THR A 948 -10.84 -41.42 12.49
CA THR A 948 -10.34 -40.28 13.26
C THR A 948 -11.44 -39.65 14.12
N ARG A 949 -12.65 -39.48 13.55
CA ARG A 949 -13.81 -38.89 14.24
C ARG A 949 -14.39 -39.80 15.31
N ALA A 950 -14.48 -41.10 15.05
CA ALA A 950 -14.92 -42.09 16.03
C ALA A 950 -13.94 -42.15 17.23
N GLY A 951 -12.64 -42.13 16.96
CA GLY A 951 -11.61 -42.03 18.00
C GLY A 951 -11.76 -40.75 18.84
N PHE A 952 -12.00 -39.61 18.18
CA PHE A 952 -12.26 -38.34 18.88
C PHE A 952 -13.52 -38.41 19.75
N LEU A 953 -14.63 -38.98 19.24
CA LEU A 953 -15.89 -39.13 20.00
C LEU A 953 -15.76 -40.08 21.20
N THR A 954 -14.89 -41.10 21.09
CA THR A 954 -14.54 -41.98 22.22
C THR A 954 -13.86 -41.19 23.34
N GLY A 955 -12.93 -40.30 22.99
CA GLY A 955 -12.30 -39.38 23.93
C GLY A 955 -13.28 -38.35 24.49
N TYR A 956 -14.18 -37.83 23.65
CA TYR A 956 -15.22 -36.86 24.01
C TYR A 956 -16.17 -37.40 25.08
N GLN A 957 -16.78 -38.57 24.86
CA GLN A 957 -17.73 -39.20 25.78
C GLN A 957 -17.25 -40.60 26.15
N ASP A 958 -17.54 -41.60 25.30
CA ASP A 958 -17.18 -43.01 25.47
C ASP A 958 -17.33 -43.78 24.14
N LYS A 959 -17.06 -45.08 24.16
CA LYS A 959 -17.16 -45.97 22.99
C LYS A 959 -18.60 -46.07 22.46
N ALA A 960 -19.61 -46.15 23.33
CA ALA A 960 -21.00 -46.28 22.90
C ALA A 960 -21.47 -45.04 22.10
N TYR A 961 -21.01 -43.85 22.49
CA TYR A 961 -21.27 -42.62 21.75
C TYR A 961 -20.60 -42.59 20.38
N ALA A 962 -19.37 -43.13 20.26
CA ALA A 962 -18.69 -43.30 18.97
C ALA A 962 -19.38 -44.35 18.09
N ASP A 963 -19.86 -45.45 18.65
CA ASP A 963 -20.58 -46.50 17.93
C ASP A 963 -21.91 -45.98 17.36
N ARG A 964 -22.59 -45.07 18.09
CA ARG A 964 -23.77 -44.35 17.58
C ARG A 964 -23.46 -43.56 16.30
N TYR A 965 -22.34 -42.84 16.28
CA TYR A 965 -21.87 -42.12 15.09
C TYR A 965 -21.56 -43.08 13.94
N LEU A 966 -20.82 -44.16 14.21
CA LEU A 966 -20.47 -45.17 13.20
C LEU A 966 -21.71 -45.82 12.58
N ALA A 967 -22.71 -46.16 13.38
CA ALA A 967 -23.96 -46.74 12.91
C ALA A 967 -24.72 -45.79 11.97
N ALA A 968 -24.81 -44.50 12.32
CA ALA A 968 -25.46 -43.50 11.48
C ALA A 968 -24.73 -43.30 10.14
N VAL A 969 -23.40 -43.18 10.15
CA VAL A 969 -22.60 -43.02 8.93
C VAL A 969 -22.68 -44.27 8.05
N ALA A 970 -22.65 -45.47 8.64
CA ALA A 970 -22.79 -46.73 7.90
C ALA A 970 -24.16 -46.85 7.21
N LYS A 971 -25.23 -46.39 7.86
CA LYS A 971 -26.58 -46.35 7.30
C LYS A 971 -26.64 -45.45 6.06
N VAL A 972 -26.06 -44.25 6.13
CA VAL A 972 -25.98 -43.32 4.99
C VAL A 972 -25.12 -43.89 3.87
N ARG A 973 -23.94 -44.44 4.19
CA ARG A 973 -23.06 -45.08 3.21
C ARG A 973 -23.77 -46.18 2.43
N LYS A 974 -24.51 -47.04 3.13
CA LYS A 974 -25.29 -48.11 2.49
C LYS A 974 -26.35 -47.56 1.53
N ALA A 975 -27.07 -46.50 1.93
CA ALA A 975 -28.09 -45.87 1.09
C ALA A 975 -27.49 -45.14 -0.12
N GLU A 976 -26.38 -44.41 0.06
CA GLU A 976 -25.68 -43.71 -1.02
C GLU A 976 -25.09 -44.69 -2.03
N THR A 977 -24.39 -45.75 -1.58
CA THR A 977 -23.83 -46.77 -2.48
C THR A 977 -24.91 -47.50 -3.28
N ALA A 978 -26.09 -47.72 -2.70
CA ALA A 978 -27.22 -48.32 -3.41
C ALA A 978 -27.81 -47.38 -4.49
N ALA A 979 -27.80 -46.06 -4.24
CA ALA A 979 -28.31 -45.06 -5.17
C ALA A 979 -27.29 -44.68 -6.26
N SER A 980 -26.01 -44.59 -5.92
CA SER A 980 -24.90 -44.24 -6.82
C SER A 980 -23.59 -44.88 -6.31
N PRO A 981 -23.15 -46.02 -6.86
CA PRO A 981 -21.98 -46.76 -6.39
C PRO A 981 -20.65 -45.98 -6.46
N THR A 982 -20.58 -44.92 -7.28
CA THR A 982 -19.40 -44.08 -7.47
C THR A 982 -19.38 -42.85 -6.55
N SER A 983 -20.48 -42.53 -5.86
CA SER A 983 -20.58 -41.37 -4.97
C SER A 983 -20.18 -41.69 -3.54
N THR A 984 -19.45 -40.76 -2.93
CA THR A 984 -19.17 -40.77 -1.48
C THR A 984 -19.45 -39.42 -0.82
N GLU A 985 -19.98 -38.46 -1.58
CA GLU A 985 -20.14 -37.06 -1.18
C GLU A 985 -21.09 -36.89 0.00
N LEU A 986 -22.21 -37.62 0.01
CA LEU A 986 -23.21 -37.54 1.07
C LEU A 986 -22.68 -38.19 2.35
N THR A 987 -22.05 -39.36 2.24
CA THR A 987 -21.41 -40.07 3.35
C THR A 987 -20.33 -39.21 3.99
N GLU A 988 -19.49 -38.57 3.19
CA GLU A 988 -18.46 -37.66 3.69
C GLU A 988 -19.06 -36.43 4.38
N ALA A 989 -20.09 -35.82 3.78
CA ALA A 989 -20.80 -34.69 4.36
C ALA A 989 -21.42 -35.04 5.72
N VAL A 990 -22.11 -36.18 5.83
CA VAL A 990 -22.70 -36.66 7.10
C VAL A 990 -21.62 -37.01 8.11
N ALA A 991 -20.57 -37.72 7.71
CA ALA A 991 -19.45 -38.04 8.61
C ALA A 991 -18.83 -36.77 9.23
N LYS A 992 -18.62 -35.73 8.43
CA LYS A 992 -18.09 -34.45 8.90
C LYS A 992 -19.07 -33.70 9.81
N ASN A 993 -20.33 -33.60 9.41
CA ASN A 993 -21.31 -32.72 10.04
C ASN A 993 -22.02 -33.34 11.25
N LEU A 994 -22.31 -34.64 11.22
CA LEU A 994 -22.78 -35.35 12.40
C LEU A 994 -21.73 -35.32 13.51
N PHE A 995 -20.45 -35.53 13.16
CA PHE A 995 -19.34 -35.38 14.12
C PHE A 995 -19.31 -33.97 14.73
N LYS A 996 -19.44 -32.92 13.92
CA LYS A 996 -19.45 -31.53 14.41
C LYS A 996 -20.60 -31.29 15.41
N LEU A 997 -21.78 -31.80 15.12
CA LEU A 997 -22.94 -31.68 16.02
C LEU A 997 -22.77 -32.52 17.28
N MET A 998 -22.22 -33.73 17.18
CA MET A 998 -22.02 -34.64 18.32
C MET A 998 -20.86 -34.21 19.24
N ALA A 999 -19.84 -33.54 18.72
CA ALA A 999 -18.66 -33.05 19.43
C ALA A 999 -18.73 -31.55 19.74
N TYR A 1000 -19.91 -31.06 20.13
CA TYR A 1000 -20.12 -29.66 20.51
C TYR A 1000 -19.23 -29.26 21.69
N LYS A 1001 -18.78 -28.00 21.70
CA LYS A 1001 -17.77 -27.50 22.64
C LYS A 1001 -18.41 -27.05 23.95
N ASP A 1002 -18.80 -28.02 24.77
CA ASP A 1002 -19.25 -27.80 26.14
C ASP A 1002 -18.11 -27.63 27.14
N GLU A 1003 -18.46 -27.35 28.39
CA GLU A 1003 -17.51 -27.06 29.45
C GLU A 1003 -16.53 -28.22 29.68
N TYR A 1004 -17.01 -29.47 29.62
CA TYR A 1004 -16.19 -30.67 29.75
C TYR A 1004 -15.23 -30.85 28.56
N GLU A 1005 -15.70 -30.62 27.33
CA GLU A 1005 -14.89 -30.76 26.12
C GLU A 1005 -13.84 -29.65 26.01
N VAL A 1006 -14.21 -28.39 26.27
CA VAL A 1006 -13.25 -27.28 26.31
C VAL A 1006 -12.15 -27.59 27.34
N ALA A 1007 -12.54 -28.08 28.52
CA ALA A 1007 -11.59 -28.50 29.55
C ALA A 1007 -10.66 -29.64 29.07
N ARG A 1008 -11.20 -30.66 28.40
CA ARG A 1008 -10.42 -31.76 27.81
C ARG A 1008 -9.42 -31.25 26.77
N LEU A 1009 -9.85 -30.39 25.85
CA LEU A 1009 -9.00 -29.86 24.77
C LEU A 1009 -7.88 -28.94 25.24
N TYR A 1010 -7.96 -28.41 26.47
CA TYR A 1010 -6.85 -27.71 27.11
C TYR A 1010 -5.93 -28.63 27.91
N THR A 1011 -6.38 -29.84 28.29
CA THR A 1011 -5.70 -30.71 29.26
C THR A 1011 -5.30 -32.08 28.72
N ASP A 1012 -5.67 -32.43 27.48
CA ASP A 1012 -5.31 -33.69 26.81
C ASP A 1012 -3.84 -33.78 26.34
N GLY A 1013 -3.06 -32.72 26.57
CA GLY A 1013 -1.65 -32.63 26.22
C GLY A 1013 -1.37 -32.02 24.83
N SER A 1014 -2.34 -32.03 23.92
CA SER A 1014 -2.17 -31.49 22.56
C SER A 1014 -1.90 -29.98 22.57
N PHE A 1015 -2.63 -29.24 23.40
CA PHE A 1015 -2.45 -27.80 23.58
C PHE A 1015 -1.08 -27.45 24.18
N ALA A 1016 -0.65 -28.18 25.21
CA ALA A 1016 0.65 -27.98 25.84
C ALA A 1016 1.81 -28.23 24.85
N LYS A 1017 1.69 -29.29 24.03
CA LYS A 1017 2.65 -29.58 22.97
C LYS A 1017 2.76 -28.42 21.98
N LYS A 1018 1.64 -27.93 21.45
CA LYS A 1018 1.62 -26.78 20.51
C LYS A 1018 2.19 -25.51 21.10
N LEU A 1019 1.93 -25.24 22.39
CA LEU A 1019 2.56 -24.11 23.09
C LEU A 1019 4.09 -24.28 23.16
N SER A 1020 4.58 -25.47 23.52
CA SER A 1020 6.02 -25.76 23.61
C SER A 1020 6.75 -25.77 22.25
N GLU A 1021 6.01 -25.98 21.16
CA GLU A 1021 6.51 -25.87 19.79
C GLU A 1021 6.68 -24.40 19.37
N LYS A 1022 5.86 -23.48 19.89
CA LYS A 1022 5.90 -22.04 19.51
C LYS A 1022 6.63 -21.14 20.50
N PHE A 1023 6.70 -21.51 21.78
CA PHE A 1023 7.26 -20.67 22.84
C PHE A 1023 8.36 -21.41 23.62
N ASP A 1024 9.43 -20.68 23.92
CA ASP A 1024 10.52 -21.10 24.81
C ASP A 1024 10.55 -20.22 26.07
N GLY A 1025 11.19 -20.73 27.13
CA GLY A 1025 11.36 -20.05 28.41
C GLY A 1025 10.13 -20.15 29.32
N ASP A 1026 10.19 -19.47 30.46
CA ASP A 1026 9.11 -19.48 31.44
C ASP A 1026 7.97 -18.56 31.02
N PHE A 1027 6.76 -19.09 30.97
CA PHE A 1027 5.55 -18.34 30.68
C PHE A 1027 4.36 -18.81 31.53
N SER A 1028 3.42 -17.90 31.73
CA SER A 1028 2.12 -18.18 32.38
C SER A 1028 0.97 -17.92 31.40
N LEU A 1029 -0.14 -18.63 31.62
CA LEU A 1029 -1.31 -18.55 30.75
C LEU A 1029 -2.45 -17.80 31.44
N ARG A 1030 -3.18 -17.01 30.65
CA ARG A 1030 -4.46 -16.41 31.04
C ARG A 1030 -5.55 -16.87 30.06
N PHE A 1031 -6.66 -17.34 30.62
CA PHE A 1031 -7.80 -17.88 29.86
C PHE A 1031 -8.95 -16.88 29.85
N TYR A 1032 -9.70 -16.82 28.75
CA TYR A 1032 -10.82 -15.89 28.61
C TYR A 1032 -12.13 -16.69 28.46
N LEU A 1033 -12.98 -16.66 29.49
CA LEU A 1033 -14.15 -17.53 29.59
C LEU A 1033 -15.38 -16.73 30.05
N ALA A 1034 -16.58 -17.22 29.73
CA ALA A 1034 -17.85 -16.69 30.23
C ALA A 1034 -18.68 -17.83 30.84
N PRO A 1035 -18.36 -18.30 32.07
CA PRO A 1035 -19.04 -19.44 32.67
C PRO A 1035 -20.55 -19.17 32.87
N PRO A 1036 -21.46 -20.00 32.35
CA PRO A 1036 -22.90 -19.67 32.28
C PRO A 1036 -23.56 -19.37 33.62
N ILE A 1037 -23.06 -19.97 34.71
CA ILE A 1037 -23.67 -19.92 36.04
C ILE A 1037 -23.40 -18.59 36.76
N PHE A 1038 -22.26 -17.95 36.51
CA PHE A 1038 -21.81 -16.77 37.27
C PHE A 1038 -21.19 -15.66 36.41
N ALA A 1039 -21.18 -15.79 35.08
CA ALA A 1039 -20.72 -14.73 34.20
C ALA A 1039 -21.65 -13.51 34.29
N ARG A 1040 -21.04 -12.33 34.37
CA ARG A 1040 -21.77 -11.06 34.37
C ARG A 1040 -22.42 -10.83 33.01
N ARG A 1041 -23.57 -10.15 33.00
CA ARG A 1041 -24.20 -9.67 31.78
C ARG A 1041 -23.88 -8.20 31.55
N ASP A 1042 -23.66 -7.87 30.29
CA ASP A 1042 -23.50 -6.51 29.83
C ASP A 1042 -24.81 -5.75 30.00
N LYS A 1043 -24.76 -4.56 30.61
CA LYS A 1043 -25.97 -3.79 30.94
C LYS A 1043 -26.66 -3.19 29.71
N ALA A 1044 -25.91 -2.92 28.63
CA ALA A 1044 -26.44 -2.32 27.42
C ALA A 1044 -26.99 -3.38 26.45
N THR A 1045 -26.30 -4.52 26.33
CA THR A 1045 -26.63 -5.56 25.34
C THR A 1045 -27.30 -6.80 25.93
N GLY A 1046 -27.30 -6.98 27.25
CA GLY A 1046 -27.84 -8.16 27.95
C GLY A 1046 -27.02 -9.45 27.76
N ARG A 1047 -25.93 -9.40 26.98
CA ARG A 1047 -25.09 -10.57 26.63
C ARG A 1047 -24.13 -10.93 27.76
N LEU A 1048 -23.73 -12.20 27.84
CA LEU A 1048 -22.69 -12.64 28.78
C LEU A 1048 -21.35 -11.96 28.45
N GLN A 1049 -20.65 -11.50 29.48
CA GLN A 1049 -19.34 -10.89 29.35
C GLN A 1049 -18.24 -11.92 29.62
N LYS A 1050 -17.23 -11.92 28.75
CA LYS A 1050 -16.05 -12.75 28.89
C LYS A 1050 -15.09 -12.15 29.92
N GLN A 1051 -14.56 -12.98 30.81
CA GLN A 1051 -13.68 -12.59 31.91
C GLN A 1051 -12.32 -13.31 31.81
N GLU A 1052 -11.29 -12.68 32.37
CA GLU A 1052 -9.92 -13.22 32.41
C GLU A 1052 -9.73 -14.09 33.67
N PHE A 1053 -9.20 -15.30 33.48
CA PHE A 1053 -8.86 -16.26 34.53
C PHE A 1053 -7.37 -16.59 34.51
N GLY A 1054 -6.79 -16.80 35.69
CA GLY A 1054 -5.37 -17.13 35.86
C GLY A 1054 -5.00 -18.55 35.42
N GLY A 1055 -3.69 -18.85 35.44
CA GLY A 1055 -3.16 -20.17 35.08
C GLY A 1055 -3.72 -21.33 35.91
N TRP A 1056 -4.22 -21.05 37.12
CA TRP A 1056 -4.89 -22.04 37.98
C TRP A 1056 -6.07 -22.75 37.29
N MET A 1057 -6.68 -22.11 36.30
CA MET A 1057 -7.79 -22.66 35.52
C MET A 1057 -7.42 -23.99 34.84
N ILE A 1058 -6.15 -24.24 34.55
CA ILE A 1058 -5.72 -25.53 33.99
C ILE A 1058 -5.99 -26.70 34.94
N HIS A 1059 -5.87 -26.48 36.25
CA HIS A 1059 -6.18 -27.51 37.27
C HIS A 1059 -7.69 -27.74 37.36
N ALA A 1060 -8.48 -26.66 37.29
CA ALA A 1060 -9.93 -26.77 37.21
C ALA A 1060 -10.37 -27.53 35.96
N PHE A 1061 -9.76 -27.26 34.80
CA PHE A 1061 -10.01 -28.02 33.57
C PHE A 1061 -9.63 -29.50 33.70
N ARG A 1062 -8.53 -29.85 34.38
CA ARG A 1062 -8.16 -31.27 34.59
C ARG A 1062 -9.17 -32.02 35.44
N LEU A 1063 -9.76 -31.36 36.43
CA LEU A 1063 -10.82 -31.95 37.23
C LEU A 1063 -12.11 -32.07 36.41
N LEU A 1064 -12.49 -30.99 35.74
CA LEU A 1064 -13.71 -30.92 34.95
C LEU A 1064 -13.71 -31.93 33.79
N SER A 1065 -12.59 -32.12 33.09
CA SER A 1065 -12.51 -33.07 31.98
C SER A 1065 -12.73 -34.54 32.40
N LYS A 1066 -12.44 -34.89 33.67
CA LYS A 1066 -12.74 -36.22 34.23
C LYS A 1066 -14.20 -36.42 34.59
N LEU A 1067 -14.95 -35.33 34.77
CA LEU A 1067 -16.38 -35.36 35.10
C LEU A 1067 -17.28 -35.45 33.85
N LYS A 1068 -16.73 -35.74 32.66
CA LYS A 1068 -17.50 -35.89 31.42
C LYS A 1068 -18.62 -36.93 31.50
N PHE A 1069 -18.54 -37.91 32.41
CA PHE A 1069 -19.61 -38.89 32.63
C PHE A 1069 -20.92 -38.25 33.16
N LEU A 1070 -20.85 -37.04 33.72
CA LEU A 1070 -22.04 -36.29 34.14
C LEU A 1070 -22.79 -35.66 32.96
N ARG A 1071 -22.14 -35.50 31.80
CA ARG A 1071 -22.71 -34.82 30.61
C ARG A 1071 -24.07 -35.42 30.24
N GLY A 1072 -25.10 -34.56 30.16
CA GLY A 1072 -26.44 -34.97 29.76
C GLY A 1072 -27.22 -35.78 30.80
N THR A 1073 -26.65 -36.06 31.98
CA THR A 1073 -27.35 -36.70 33.10
C THR A 1073 -28.13 -35.66 33.91
N ALA A 1074 -29.03 -36.11 34.80
CA ALA A 1074 -29.75 -35.21 35.72
C ALA A 1074 -28.83 -34.41 36.67
N LEU A 1075 -27.61 -34.91 36.87
CA LEU A 1075 -26.56 -34.33 37.70
C LEU A 1075 -25.63 -33.38 36.92
N ASP A 1076 -25.88 -33.13 35.64
CA ASP A 1076 -25.11 -32.17 34.85
C ASP A 1076 -25.45 -30.71 35.24
N PRO A 1077 -24.55 -29.97 35.93
CA PRO A 1077 -24.84 -28.59 36.31
C PRO A 1077 -24.93 -27.64 35.12
N PHE A 1078 -24.31 -27.96 33.98
CA PHE A 1078 -24.30 -27.12 32.78
C PHE A 1078 -25.39 -27.50 31.78
N GLY A 1079 -25.79 -28.77 31.78
CA GLY A 1079 -26.72 -29.37 30.82
C GLY A 1079 -28.13 -28.78 30.81
N ARG A 1080 -28.52 -28.00 31.83
CA ARG A 1080 -29.85 -27.37 31.96
C ARG A 1080 -29.99 -26.03 31.24
N THR A 1081 -28.88 -25.46 30.74
CA THR A 1081 -28.92 -24.22 29.97
C THR A 1081 -29.60 -24.44 28.61
N GLU A 1082 -30.27 -23.40 28.08
CA GLU A 1082 -30.92 -23.48 26.77
C GLU A 1082 -29.91 -23.81 25.66
N GLU A 1083 -28.69 -23.25 25.71
CA GLU A 1083 -27.62 -23.56 24.75
C GLU A 1083 -27.34 -25.07 24.66
N ARG A 1084 -27.19 -25.76 25.81
CA ARG A 1084 -26.89 -27.20 25.84
C ARG A 1084 -28.11 -28.06 25.45
N LYS A 1085 -29.33 -27.61 25.74
CA LYS A 1085 -30.56 -28.27 25.27
C LYS A 1085 -30.66 -28.20 23.74
N THR A 1086 -30.43 -27.03 23.16
CA THR A 1086 -30.44 -26.82 21.71
C THR A 1086 -29.38 -27.66 21.01
N GLU A 1087 -28.14 -27.72 21.53
CA GLU A 1087 -27.08 -28.55 20.94
C GLU A 1087 -27.43 -30.04 20.90
N ARG A 1088 -28.01 -30.59 21.98
CA ARG A 1088 -28.48 -31.99 21.97
C ARG A 1088 -29.63 -32.18 20.99
N LYS A 1089 -30.57 -31.24 20.94
CA LYS A 1089 -31.69 -31.28 20.00
C LYS A 1089 -31.19 -31.28 18.55
N LEU A 1090 -30.20 -30.45 18.21
CA LEU A 1090 -29.63 -30.38 16.86
C LEU A 1090 -29.07 -31.73 16.37
N VAL A 1091 -28.50 -32.54 17.26
CA VAL A 1091 -28.04 -33.90 16.91
C VAL A 1091 -29.21 -34.79 16.51
N GLU A 1092 -30.27 -34.81 17.32
CA GLU A 1092 -31.47 -35.62 17.06
C GLU A 1092 -32.22 -35.13 15.82
N ASP A 1093 -32.39 -33.81 15.66
CA ASP A 1093 -33.04 -33.20 14.51
C ASP A 1093 -32.27 -33.52 13.22
N TYR A 1094 -30.94 -33.49 13.25
CA TYR A 1094 -30.09 -33.82 12.10
C TYR A 1094 -30.18 -35.30 11.73
N LEU A 1095 -30.11 -36.20 12.72
CA LEU A 1095 -30.25 -37.64 12.48
C LEU A 1095 -31.63 -37.99 11.91
N SER A 1096 -32.70 -37.43 12.49
CA SER A 1096 -34.06 -37.61 12.00
C SER A 1096 -34.22 -37.07 10.57
N MET A 1097 -33.65 -35.90 10.28
CA MET A 1097 -33.67 -35.32 8.93
C MET A 1097 -32.98 -36.23 7.91
N ILE A 1098 -31.77 -36.72 8.22
CA ILE A 1098 -31.03 -37.63 7.31
C ILE A 1098 -31.80 -38.94 7.14
N ASP A 1099 -32.29 -39.54 8.24
CA ASP A 1099 -33.00 -40.81 8.21
C ASP A 1099 -34.27 -40.78 7.35
N GLN A 1100 -35.04 -39.69 7.42
CA GLN A 1100 -36.23 -39.51 6.58
C GLN A 1100 -35.91 -39.44 5.09
N ARG A 1101 -34.70 -38.97 4.72
CA ARG A 1101 -34.36 -38.65 3.31
C ARG A 1101 -33.48 -39.69 2.62
N ILE A 1102 -32.84 -40.58 3.38
CA ILE A 1102 -32.11 -41.72 2.80
C ILE A 1102 -33.02 -42.90 2.43
N ALA A 1103 -34.26 -42.92 2.93
CA ALA A 1103 -35.26 -43.91 2.55
C ALA A 1103 -35.72 -43.69 1.09
N GLY A 1104 -35.27 -44.56 0.18
CA GLY A 1104 -35.56 -44.44 -1.26
C GLY A 1104 -34.73 -43.38 -1.99
N LEU A 1105 -33.51 -43.09 -1.51
CA LEU A 1105 -32.58 -42.14 -2.10
C LEU A 1105 -32.32 -42.45 -3.59
N LYS A 1106 -32.49 -41.46 -4.47
CA LYS A 1106 -32.10 -41.54 -5.89
C LYS A 1106 -30.80 -40.77 -6.15
N ALA A 1107 -30.04 -41.15 -7.18
CA ALA A 1107 -28.77 -40.52 -7.53
C ALA A 1107 -28.87 -39.00 -7.72
N GLU A 1108 -29.93 -38.53 -8.38
CA GLU A 1108 -30.20 -37.10 -8.65
C GLU A 1108 -30.39 -36.25 -7.39
N GLN A 1109 -30.77 -36.87 -6.27
CA GLN A 1109 -31.03 -36.18 -5.00
C GLN A 1109 -29.76 -36.02 -4.14
N ILE A 1110 -28.69 -36.76 -4.47
CA ILE A 1110 -27.44 -36.77 -3.71
C ILE A 1110 -26.83 -35.36 -3.58
N PRO A 1111 -26.70 -34.53 -4.64
CA PRO A 1111 -26.09 -33.20 -4.51
C PRO A 1111 -26.87 -32.27 -3.57
N LEU A 1112 -28.20 -32.26 -3.67
CA LEU A 1112 -29.06 -31.39 -2.85
C LEU A 1112 -29.13 -31.86 -1.40
N LEU A 1113 -29.23 -33.17 -1.17
CA LEU A 1113 -29.17 -33.74 0.18
C LEU A 1113 -27.78 -33.55 0.81
N THR A 1114 -26.72 -33.53 0.00
CA THR A 1114 -25.35 -33.21 0.46
C THR A 1114 -25.25 -31.76 0.90
N ARG A 1115 -25.84 -30.80 0.16
CA ARG A 1115 -25.93 -29.39 0.59
C ARG A 1115 -26.68 -29.27 1.93
N LEU A 1116 -27.80 -29.98 2.07
CA LEU A 1116 -28.58 -30.00 3.32
C LEU A 1116 -27.78 -30.64 4.48
N ALA A 1117 -27.07 -31.74 4.22
CA ALA A 1117 -26.21 -32.41 5.18
C ALA A 1117 -25.01 -31.55 5.63
N ARG A 1118 -24.57 -30.58 4.81
CA ARG A 1118 -23.53 -29.60 5.12
C ARG A 1118 -24.02 -28.36 5.88
N LEU A 1119 -25.33 -28.19 6.06
CA LEU A 1119 -25.87 -27.04 6.79
C LEU A 1119 -25.23 -26.82 8.19
N PRO A 1120 -24.93 -27.87 9.00
CA PRO A 1120 -24.25 -27.67 10.28
C PRO A 1120 -22.90 -26.99 10.20
N GLU A 1121 -22.23 -26.97 9.03
CA GLU A 1121 -20.97 -26.23 8.83
C GLU A 1121 -21.12 -24.74 9.11
N THR A 1122 -22.31 -24.18 8.91
CA THR A 1122 -22.63 -22.77 9.17
C THR A 1122 -22.86 -22.46 10.66
N ILE A 1123 -23.20 -23.48 11.47
CA ILE A 1123 -23.45 -23.35 12.91
C ILE A 1123 -22.10 -23.29 13.65
N ARG A 1124 -21.56 -22.08 13.80
CA ARG A 1124 -20.25 -21.83 14.42
C ARG A 1124 -20.35 -20.83 15.58
N GLY A 1125 -19.34 -20.85 16.45
CA GLY A 1125 -19.20 -19.87 17.53
C GLY A 1125 -19.77 -20.37 18.85
N PHE A 1126 -19.96 -19.44 19.78
CA PHE A 1126 -20.33 -19.72 21.18
C PHE A 1126 -21.42 -18.74 21.63
N GLY A 1127 -22.29 -19.14 22.56
CA GLY A 1127 -23.35 -18.29 23.12
C GLY A 1127 -24.14 -17.56 22.03
N HIS A 1128 -24.22 -16.23 22.15
CA HIS A 1128 -25.01 -15.40 21.22
C HIS A 1128 -24.53 -15.46 19.76
N VAL A 1129 -23.25 -15.72 19.50
CA VAL A 1129 -22.73 -15.89 18.13
C VAL A 1129 -23.27 -17.19 17.52
N LYS A 1130 -23.30 -18.27 18.31
CA LYS A 1130 -23.85 -19.56 17.87
C LYS A 1130 -25.36 -19.46 17.67
N GLU A 1131 -26.07 -18.81 18.58
CA GLU A 1131 -27.52 -18.60 18.48
C GLU A 1131 -27.91 -17.87 17.17
N ALA A 1132 -27.18 -16.82 16.82
CA ALA A 1132 -27.39 -16.10 15.57
C ALA A 1132 -27.16 -17.01 14.34
N ASN A 1133 -26.09 -17.82 14.36
CA ASN A 1133 -25.78 -18.74 13.28
C ASN A 1133 -26.77 -19.91 13.18
N ILE A 1134 -27.35 -20.38 14.29
CA ILE A 1134 -28.43 -21.38 14.28
C ILE A 1134 -29.66 -20.82 13.54
N LYS A 1135 -30.08 -19.60 13.86
CA LYS A 1135 -31.22 -18.96 13.19
C LYS A 1135 -30.99 -18.79 11.68
N GLN A 1136 -29.77 -18.44 11.28
CA GLN A 1136 -29.38 -18.36 9.87
C GLN A 1136 -29.42 -19.74 9.20
N ALA A 1137 -28.90 -20.78 9.87
CA ALA A 1137 -28.93 -22.14 9.38
C ALA A 1137 -30.37 -22.66 9.23
N GLU A 1138 -31.27 -22.37 10.17
CA GLU A 1138 -32.69 -22.75 10.09
C GLU A 1138 -33.40 -22.10 8.90
N ALA A 1139 -33.11 -20.82 8.61
CA ALA A 1139 -33.66 -20.14 7.43
C ALA A 1139 -33.16 -20.77 6.12
N GLU A 1140 -31.87 -21.10 6.05
CA GLU A 1140 -31.30 -21.79 4.87
C GLU A 1140 -31.81 -23.23 4.74
N LYS A 1141 -32.04 -23.93 5.86
CA LYS A 1141 -32.68 -25.24 5.90
C LYS A 1141 -34.04 -25.19 5.21
N ALA A 1142 -34.90 -24.26 5.60
CA ALA A 1142 -36.23 -24.10 5.02
C ALA A 1142 -36.17 -23.82 3.51
N ARG A 1143 -35.19 -23.03 3.06
CA ARG A 1143 -34.96 -22.76 1.63
C ARG A 1143 -34.55 -24.01 0.85
N LEU A 1144 -33.60 -24.78 1.38
CA LEU A 1144 -33.14 -26.04 0.75
C LEU A 1144 -34.22 -27.13 0.78
N GLU A 1145 -35.02 -27.18 1.83
CA GLU A 1145 -36.16 -28.11 1.94
C GLU A 1145 -37.23 -27.79 0.88
N ALA A 1146 -37.52 -26.51 0.63
CA ALA A 1146 -38.41 -26.10 -0.46
C ALA A 1146 -37.83 -26.46 -1.86
N GLU A 1147 -36.52 -26.29 -2.08
CA GLU A 1147 -35.86 -26.75 -3.32
C GLU A 1147 -36.01 -28.26 -3.53
N LEU A 1148 -35.88 -29.05 -2.46
CA LEU A 1148 -35.96 -30.52 -2.49
C LEU A 1148 -37.39 -31.04 -2.69
N GLU A 1149 -38.39 -30.30 -2.21
CA GLU A 1149 -39.81 -30.58 -2.48
C GLU A 1149 -40.17 -30.23 -3.93
N ASN A 1150 -39.70 -29.09 -4.45
CA ASN A 1150 -39.94 -28.71 -5.85
C ASN A 1150 -39.26 -29.66 -6.84
N SER A 1151 -38.06 -30.19 -6.54
CA SER A 1151 -37.42 -31.20 -7.39
C SER A 1151 -38.18 -32.53 -7.41
N ARG A 1152 -38.93 -32.86 -6.34
CA ARG A 1152 -39.84 -34.02 -6.31
C ARG A 1152 -41.06 -33.83 -7.21
N PHE A 1153 -41.57 -32.61 -7.35
CA PHE A 1153 -42.70 -32.31 -8.23
C PHE A 1153 -42.30 -32.23 -9.70
N ALA A 1154 -41.10 -31.73 -10.02
CA ALA A 1154 -40.58 -31.74 -11.40
C ALA A 1154 -40.36 -33.18 -11.93
N ALA A 1155 -39.80 -34.07 -11.10
CA ALA A 1155 -39.59 -35.48 -11.45
C ALA A 1155 -40.86 -36.36 -11.39
N ALA A 1156 -42.01 -35.80 -11.00
CA ALA A 1156 -43.32 -36.46 -11.03
C ALA A 1156 -44.20 -35.96 -12.19
N ALA A 1157 -43.75 -34.93 -12.92
CA ALA A 1157 -44.42 -34.33 -14.07
C ALA A 1157 -43.79 -34.72 -15.43
N GLU A 1158 -42.63 -35.39 -15.41
CA GLU A 1158 -42.07 -36.22 -16.50
C GLU A 1158 -42.46 -37.69 -16.27
#